data_AF-A0AAW5K8Y1-F1
#
_entry.id   AF-A0AAW5K8Y1-F1
#
_cell.length_a   1.000
_cell.length_b   1.000
_cell.length_c   1.000
_cell.angle_alpha   90.00
_cell.angle_beta   90.00
_cell.angle_gamma   90.00
#
_symmetry.space_group_name_H-M   'P 1'
#
loop_
_entity.id
_entity.type
_entity.pdbx_description
1 polymer ?
#
loop_
_entity_poly.entity_id
_entity_poly.type
_entity_poly.pdbx_seq_one_letter_code
_entity_poly.pdbx_strand_id
1 'polypeptide(L)'
;MRNRKIPQFFSLLLILTLAIFAAGGCGGGSGGESGFSGGSGTAENPWRIGTAAQLNNVRNHLKAHFILAADIDMSKYESWEPIGKFAGTAEDPDMPDPSVAFTGTFNGGGHTISNLKINDAATARGVGLFGCTAGSAMISDLTIKNAAVSAKAGSGVAAVVGMALQTNDAAIKNVALVGDNTISGISMVGGIIGGGYCGVESCTASADIVLLSGVGNSAGILAGGMSDMGTGCSIVSCDVTGGAISVGDGSGGSVSVVGGLAGCATDYKAVKNCSVKNVTITVPKGSVMIGGLVGASGKITEGAMASDAKGFTLVENCTASGITVNAAGASRVGGIVGSGFYYSTEPYLSYYPVPASMRIVNCAVDGTITGGEAVGSIAGYIYRNSSVTACRAAVAGLQQAGAADAERVLALDDMSGMIMSVSEKITRISAGKNQNKKEDVSTNKRSGNVAFAGGSGSAGDPWLVSNAEQLDAVRNDLTAHYQLAADIDLSENKSWTPIGKFAGTAEDPDMPDPSVAFTGTFNGGGHTISNLKINDAATARGVGLFGCTAGSAVISDLTVKNAAVSAKAGNGVAAVVGMALQTNDAAIKNVALVGDNTISGISMVGGIVGGGYCGVESCTASADIVLLSGAGNSAGILAGGMSDMGTGCSIVSCDVTGGSISVGDGSGGSVSVVGGLAGCATDYKAIKNCSVDNVTITAPKGSVMIGGLVGAAGKITEGAMAADARSATLIEGCAVSGLTMKADGASRIGGIVGSGFYFSTEPYLSYYPVPAAMQIVNCTAGGTITGGEAVGSIAGYIYRNSSVTACRGAITGLQPAGAAEAAQVIALKKCR
;
A
#
# COMPACT_ATOMS: atom_id res chain seq x y z
N MET A 1 34.11 -4.57 -30.95
CA MET A 1 35.15 -5.49 -31.47
C MET A 1 35.43 -6.55 -30.41
N ARG A 2 35.55 -7.84 -30.83
CA ARG A 2 35.53 -9.09 -30.04
C ARG A 2 34.17 -9.36 -29.37
N ASN A 3 33.18 -10.04 -29.93
CA ASN A 3 33.06 -11.21 -30.82
C ASN A 3 33.44 -12.56 -30.20
N ARG A 4 32.43 -13.32 -29.76
CA ARG A 4 32.30 -14.81 -29.78
C ARG A 4 30.87 -15.17 -29.33
N LYS A 5 29.89 -15.22 -30.25
CA LYS A 5 29.40 -16.38 -31.02
C LYS A 5 28.51 -17.34 -30.20
N ILE A 6 27.21 -17.10 -30.37
CA ILE A 6 26.06 -18.00 -30.20
C ILE A 6 26.14 -19.14 -31.23
N PRO A 7 25.52 -20.31 -30.97
CA PRO A 7 24.77 -20.99 -32.03
C PRO A 7 23.32 -21.24 -31.61
N GLN A 8 22.39 -20.80 -32.46
CA GLN A 8 21.01 -21.28 -32.55
C GLN A 8 20.99 -22.53 -33.43
N PHE A 9 20.16 -23.52 -33.12
CA PHE A 9 19.43 -24.31 -34.13
C PHE A 9 18.12 -24.88 -33.56
N PHE A 10 17.17 -25.12 -34.47
CA PHE A 10 15.71 -25.20 -34.37
C PHE A 10 15.11 -26.59 -34.00
N SER A 11 13.82 -26.54 -33.63
CA SER A 11 12.69 -27.47 -33.93
C SER A 11 12.51 -28.83 -33.25
N LEU A 12 11.42 -28.90 -32.46
CA LEU A 12 10.21 -29.73 -32.67
C LEU A 12 10.38 -31.21 -33.07
N LEU A 13 10.08 -32.16 -32.15
CA LEU A 13 9.10 -33.24 -32.41
C LEU A 13 8.76 -34.05 -31.14
N LEU A 14 7.45 -34.19 -30.91
CA LEU A 14 6.77 -35.14 -30.04
C LEU A 14 6.75 -36.53 -30.70
N ILE A 15 7.31 -37.59 -30.09
CA ILE A 15 6.93 -38.99 -30.38
C ILE A 15 6.91 -39.82 -29.09
N LEU A 16 5.70 -40.27 -28.77
CA LEU A 16 5.32 -41.36 -27.89
C LEU A 16 5.90 -42.69 -28.40
N THR A 17 6.63 -43.46 -27.59
CA THR A 17 6.64 -44.93 -27.72
C THR A 17 6.75 -45.62 -26.37
N LEU A 18 5.69 -46.36 -26.07
CA LEU A 18 5.60 -47.46 -25.13
C LEU A 18 6.36 -48.65 -25.73
N ALA A 19 7.32 -49.23 -25.02
CA ALA A 19 7.85 -50.56 -25.37
C ALA A 19 8.24 -51.33 -24.10
N ILE A 20 7.40 -52.31 -23.80
CA ILE A 20 7.62 -53.42 -22.89
C ILE A 20 8.78 -54.27 -23.41
N PHE A 21 9.71 -54.66 -22.55
CA PHE A 21 10.42 -55.93 -22.70
C PHE A 21 10.48 -56.67 -21.36
N ALA A 22 10.06 -57.93 -21.45
CA ALA A 22 9.94 -58.88 -20.37
C ALA A 22 11.28 -59.55 -20.05
N ALA A 23 11.37 -59.96 -18.79
CA ALA A 23 12.10 -61.06 -18.17
C ALA A 23 13.19 -61.82 -18.97
N GLY A 24 14.34 -62.02 -18.30
CA GLY A 24 15.16 -63.21 -18.47
C GLY A 24 16.65 -62.98 -18.24
N GLY A 25 17.15 -63.28 -17.04
CA GLY A 25 18.59 -63.26 -16.77
C GLY A 25 18.94 -63.53 -15.31
N CYS A 26 18.83 -64.80 -14.90
CA CYS A 26 19.39 -65.29 -13.64
C CYS A 26 20.92 -65.23 -13.73
N GLY A 27 21.54 -64.47 -12.83
CA GLY A 27 22.99 -64.44 -12.60
C GLY A 27 23.22 -64.11 -11.13
N GLY A 28 23.39 -65.14 -10.31
CA GLY A 28 23.72 -64.99 -8.89
C GLY A 28 25.19 -64.63 -8.69
N GLY A 29 25.47 -63.88 -7.62
CA GLY A 29 26.80 -63.76 -7.01
C GLY A 29 27.32 -62.34 -6.87
N SER A 30 26.94 -61.66 -5.78
CA SER A 30 27.82 -61.12 -4.73
C SER A 30 27.11 -59.98 -3.99
N GLY A 31 26.74 -60.22 -2.74
CA GLY A 31 26.45 -59.14 -1.80
C GLY A 31 27.72 -58.37 -1.46
N GLY A 32 27.55 -57.08 -1.18
CA GLY A 32 28.62 -56.09 -0.92
C GLY A 32 28.82 -55.24 -2.19
N GLU A 33 28.63 -53.92 -2.20
CA GLU A 33 29.27 -52.96 -1.30
C GLU A 33 28.41 -51.71 -0.96
N SER A 34 27.21 -51.53 -1.51
CA SER A 34 26.50 -50.23 -1.38
C SER A 34 25.41 -50.17 -0.30
N GLY A 35 24.93 -51.30 0.23
CA GLY A 35 23.82 -51.30 1.21
C GLY A 35 22.45 -50.90 0.64
N PHE A 36 22.28 -50.90 -0.69
CA PHE A 36 21.02 -50.60 -1.40
C PHE A 36 20.57 -51.76 -2.32
N SER A 37 19.32 -51.72 -2.81
CA SER A 37 18.73 -52.81 -3.62
C SER A 37 19.11 -52.79 -5.10
N GLY A 38 19.85 -51.77 -5.54
CA GLY A 38 20.33 -51.59 -6.91
C GLY A 38 20.75 -50.14 -7.17
N GLY A 39 21.35 -49.87 -8.33
CA GLY A 39 21.85 -48.55 -8.73
C GLY A 39 23.31 -48.29 -8.34
N SER A 40 23.87 -47.19 -8.83
CA SER A 40 25.24 -46.73 -8.51
C SER A 40 25.28 -45.41 -7.74
N GLY A 41 24.12 -44.83 -7.39
CA GLY A 41 24.03 -43.56 -6.67
C GLY A 41 24.32 -42.33 -7.55
N THR A 42 24.40 -42.52 -8.87
CA THR A 42 24.57 -41.46 -9.88
C THR A 42 23.20 -40.94 -10.34
N ALA A 43 23.15 -39.75 -10.96
CA ALA A 43 21.90 -39.18 -11.43
C ALA A 43 21.19 -40.07 -12.48
N GLU A 44 21.95 -40.72 -13.35
CA GLU A 44 21.45 -41.62 -14.39
C GLU A 44 21.07 -43.00 -13.84
N ASN A 45 21.63 -43.39 -12.70
CA ASN A 45 21.40 -44.69 -12.08
C ASN A 45 21.33 -44.55 -10.54
N PRO A 46 20.24 -43.95 -10.02
CA PRO A 46 20.10 -43.68 -8.59
C PRO A 46 20.00 -44.97 -7.78
N TRP A 47 20.44 -44.91 -6.52
CA TRP A 47 20.29 -46.04 -5.62
C TRP A 47 18.83 -46.28 -5.25
N ARG A 48 18.43 -47.56 -5.27
CA ARG A 48 17.06 -48.01 -5.03
C ARG A 48 16.84 -48.36 -3.56
N ILE A 49 15.83 -47.73 -2.96
CA ILE A 49 15.46 -47.91 -1.55
C ILE A 49 14.11 -48.64 -1.49
N GLY A 50 14.12 -49.90 -1.05
CA GLY A 50 12.91 -50.70 -0.83
C GLY A 50 12.64 -51.06 0.62
N THR A 51 13.50 -50.65 1.56
CA THR A 51 13.33 -50.94 2.99
C THR A 51 13.74 -49.76 3.86
N ALA A 52 13.18 -49.69 5.06
CA ALA A 52 13.50 -48.66 6.04
C ALA A 52 14.99 -48.68 6.48
N ALA A 53 15.67 -49.84 6.40
CA ALA A 53 17.11 -49.93 6.66
C ALA A 53 17.95 -49.30 5.54
N GLN A 54 17.53 -49.44 4.28
CA GLN A 54 18.16 -48.78 3.14
C GLN A 54 17.95 -47.27 3.19
N LEU A 55 16.74 -46.81 3.56
CA LEU A 55 16.48 -45.40 3.81
C LEU A 55 17.41 -44.85 4.90
N ASN A 56 17.60 -45.60 5.98
CA ASN A 56 18.55 -45.24 7.03
C ASN A 56 19.99 -45.11 6.50
N ASN A 57 20.39 -45.95 5.54
CA ASN A 57 21.74 -45.92 4.97
C ASN A 57 22.03 -44.67 4.10
N VAL A 58 21.00 -43.92 3.68
CA VAL A 58 21.17 -42.66 2.91
C VAL A 58 22.09 -41.66 3.64
N ARG A 59 22.07 -41.66 4.98
CA ARG A 59 22.91 -40.77 5.82
C ARG A 59 24.42 -40.92 5.58
N ASN A 60 24.85 -42.05 5.03
CA ASN A 60 26.25 -42.33 4.73
C ASN A 60 26.66 -41.84 3.33
N HIS A 61 25.71 -41.33 2.53
CA HIS A 61 25.94 -40.96 1.15
C HIS A 61 25.14 -39.70 0.74
N LEU A 62 25.32 -38.61 1.48
CA LEU A 62 24.54 -37.37 1.40
C LEU A 62 24.57 -36.64 0.04
N LYS A 63 25.51 -36.99 -0.84
CA LYS A 63 25.70 -36.40 -2.18
C LYS A 63 25.11 -37.24 -3.31
N ALA A 64 24.69 -38.47 -3.02
CA ALA A 64 24.24 -39.42 -4.03
C ALA A 64 22.78 -39.21 -4.42
N HIS A 65 22.36 -39.91 -5.47
CA HIS A 65 21.00 -39.86 -6.01
C HIS A 65 20.24 -41.12 -5.62
N PHE A 66 18.98 -40.95 -5.20
CA PHE A 66 18.14 -42.00 -4.65
C PHE A 66 16.76 -42.02 -5.28
N ILE A 67 16.20 -43.22 -5.40
CA ILE A 67 14.80 -43.44 -5.76
C ILE A 67 14.18 -44.50 -4.84
N LEU A 68 12.97 -44.25 -4.33
CA LEU A 68 12.21 -45.31 -3.65
C LEU A 68 11.74 -46.35 -4.67
N ALA A 69 11.81 -47.62 -4.28
CA ALA A 69 11.35 -48.76 -5.06
C ALA A 69 10.18 -49.51 -4.40
N ALA A 70 9.78 -49.07 -3.19
CA ALA A 70 8.65 -49.58 -2.44
C ALA A 70 8.20 -48.54 -1.40
N ASP A 71 6.98 -48.69 -0.91
CA ASP A 71 6.52 -47.97 0.27
C ASP A 71 7.32 -48.41 1.50
N ILE A 72 7.60 -47.47 2.40
CA ILE A 72 8.45 -47.67 3.56
C ILE A 72 7.67 -47.41 4.85
N ASP A 73 7.56 -48.40 5.71
CA ASP A 73 7.03 -48.22 7.07
C ASP A 73 8.17 -47.93 8.06
N MET A 74 8.05 -46.80 8.77
CA MET A 74 9.03 -46.33 9.75
C MET A 74 8.69 -46.77 11.18
N SER A 75 7.62 -47.53 11.40
CA SER A 75 7.15 -47.97 12.72
C SER A 75 8.20 -48.66 13.59
N LYS A 76 9.22 -49.30 12.98
CA LYS A 76 10.35 -49.93 13.70
C LYS A 76 11.33 -48.93 14.34
N TYR A 77 11.29 -47.66 13.94
CA TYR A 77 12.11 -46.60 14.51
C TYR A 77 11.26 -45.85 15.55
N GLU A 78 11.59 -46.03 16.82
CA GLU A 78 10.90 -45.33 17.92
C GLU A 78 11.07 -43.82 17.83
N SER A 79 12.27 -43.39 17.43
CA SER A 79 12.61 -42.00 17.11
C SER A 79 13.63 -42.00 15.97
N TRP A 80 13.31 -41.33 14.88
CA TRP A 80 14.15 -41.21 13.70
C TRP A 80 15.24 -40.17 13.92
N GLU A 81 16.46 -40.52 13.51
CA GLU A 81 17.57 -39.57 13.44
C GLU A 81 17.60 -38.95 12.03
N PRO A 82 17.49 -37.60 11.92
CA PRO A 82 17.44 -36.90 10.63
C PRO A 82 18.61 -37.20 9.69
N ILE A 83 18.32 -37.28 8.39
CA ILE A 83 19.35 -37.40 7.34
C ILE A 83 19.92 -36.01 7.05
N GLY A 84 21.24 -35.89 7.18
CA GLY A 84 21.93 -34.61 7.02
C GLY A 84 21.63 -33.65 8.18
N LYS A 85 22.59 -32.78 8.49
CA LYS A 85 22.46 -31.81 9.58
C LYS A 85 22.94 -30.44 9.14
N PHE A 86 22.40 -29.41 9.77
CA PHE A 86 22.96 -28.08 9.65
C PHE A 86 24.24 -28.02 10.49
N ALA A 87 25.33 -27.59 9.88
CA ALA A 87 26.52 -27.12 10.57
C ALA A 87 27.00 -25.87 9.83
N GLY A 88 27.22 -24.78 10.55
CA GLY A 88 27.81 -23.57 9.97
C GLY A 88 29.21 -23.86 9.46
N THR A 89 29.61 -23.20 8.38
CA THR A 89 31.01 -23.24 7.93
C THR A 89 31.90 -22.39 8.85
N ALA A 90 33.22 -22.60 8.80
CA ALA A 90 34.15 -21.76 9.54
C ALA A 90 34.17 -20.30 9.05
N GLU A 91 33.83 -20.09 7.77
CA GLU A 91 33.83 -18.78 7.10
C GLU A 91 32.51 -18.05 7.33
N ASP A 92 31.39 -18.78 7.34
CA ASP A 92 30.04 -18.28 7.57
C ASP A 92 29.24 -19.29 8.43
N PRO A 93 29.01 -18.99 9.73
CA PRO A 93 28.23 -19.82 10.64
C PRO A 93 26.75 -20.01 10.24
N ASP A 94 26.22 -19.17 9.36
CA ASP A 94 24.84 -19.22 8.89
C ASP A 94 24.69 -19.94 7.53
N MET A 95 25.81 -20.21 6.86
CA MET A 95 25.84 -21.05 5.67
C MET A 95 26.00 -22.54 6.03
N PRO A 96 25.17 -23.45 5.49
CA PRO A 96 25.27 -24.88 5.80
C PRO A 96 26.49 -25.51 5.11
N ASP A 97 27.27 -26.28 5.86
CA ASP A 97 28.36 -27.08 5.33
C ASP A 97 27.82 -28.22 4.43
N PRO A 98 28.10 -28.19 3.12
CA PRO A 98 27.58 -29.18 2.17
C PRO A 98 28.18 -30.59 2.37
N SER A 99 29.19 -30.76 3.24
CA SER A 99 29.75 -32.06 3.59
C SER A 99 28.88 -32.85 4.56
N VAL A 100 28.06 -32.17 5.36
CA VAL A 100 27.18 -32.78 6.37
C VAL A 100 25.69 -32.53 6.11
N ALA A 101 25.34 -31.62 5.19
CA ALA A 101 23.99 -31.46 4.68
C ALA A 101 23.72 -32.44 3.52
N PHE A 102 22.45 -32.76 3.29
CA PHE A 102 22.05 -33.50 2.09
C PHE A 102 22.10 -32.59 0.86
N THR A 103 22.82 -33.00 -0.18
CA THR A 103 23.06 -32.22 -1.42
C THR A 103 22.69 -33.01 -2.69
N GLY A 104 22.35 -34.28 -2.55
CA GLY A 104 21.92 -35.16 -3.65
C GLY A 104 20.44 -35.04 -4.01
N THR A 105 19.93 -35.99 -4.79
CA THR A 105 18.49 -36.03 -5.14
C THR A 105 17.79 -37.20 -4.47
N PHE A 106 16.59 -36.97 -3.95
CA PHE A 106 15.73 -37.99 -3.39
C PHE A 106 14.38 -37.99 -4.12
N ASN A 107 14.18 -38.97 -5.00
CA ASN A 107 12.92 -39.15 -5.71
C ASN A 107 12.09 -40.24 -5.00
N GLY A 108 10.89 -39.91 -4.56
CA GLY A 108 10.00 -40.84 -3.90
C GLY A 108 9.38 -41.86 -4.85
N GLY A 109 9.51 -41.72 -6.16
CA GLY A 109 8.97 -42.65 -7.15
C GLY A 109 7.45 -42.80 -7.10
N GLY A 110 6.74 -41.86 -6.47
CA GLY A 110 5.32 -41.96 -6.14
C GLY A 110 5.00 -42.85 -4.93
N HIS A 111 6.02 -43.33 -4.20
CA HIS A 111 5.88 -44.17 -3.02
C HIS A 111 5.63 -43.37 -1.74
N THR A 112 5.15 -44.10 -0.74
CA THR A 112 4.82 -43.55 0.59
C THR A 112 5.85 -43.95 1.64
N ILE A 113 6.30 -43.00 2.46
CA ILE A 113 6.94 -43.25 3.75
C ILE A 113 5.90 -43.01 4.85
N SER A 114 5.58 -44.04 5.63
CA SER A 114 4.55 -44.00 6.67
C SER A 114 5.14 -44.04 8.08
N ASN A 115 4.40 -43.46 9.03
CA ASN A 115 4.63 -43.59 10.48
C ASN A 115 5.99 -43.06 10.95
N LEU A 116 6.48 -41.98 10.32
CA LEU A 116 7.69 -41.29 10.76
C LEU A 116 7.48 -40.74 12.18
N LYS A 117 8.36 -41.13 13.11
CA LYS A 117 8.37 -40.59 14.48
C LYS A 117 9.69 -39.92 14.77
N ILE A 118 9.66 -38.71 15.31
CA ILE A 118 10.83 -38.03 15.88
C ILE A 118 10.37 -37.45 17.21
N ASN A 119 10.97 -37.91 18.31
CA ASN A 119 10.56 -37.49 19.65
C ASN A 119 11.60 -36.58 20.28
N ASP A 120 11.17 -35.39 20.69
CA ASP A 120 11.90 -34.43 21.51
C ASP A 120 13.34 -34.19 21.02
N ALA A 121 13.50 -34.04 19.71
CA ALA A 121 14.79 -33.86 19.10
C ALA A 121 15.51 -32.64 19.71
N ALA A 122 16.76 -32.86 20.13
CA ALA A 122 17.67 -31.84 20.68
C ALA A 122 18.71 -31.39 19.65
N THR A 123 18.28 -31.20 18.39
CA THR A 123 19.20 -30.77 17.31
C THR A 123 19.29 -29.25 17.23
N ALA A 124 20.45 -28.73 16.81
CA ALA A 124 20.74 -27.30 16.91
C ALA A 124 19.94 -26.41 15.94
N ARG A 125 19.50 -26.89 14.76
CA ARG A 125 18.77 -26.04 13.79
C ARG A 125 17.68 -26.73 12.95
N GLY A 126 17.73 -28.03 12.66
CA GLY A 126 16.83 -28.65 11.68
C GLY A 126 16.38 -30.08 12.02
N VAL A 127 15.07 -30.31 12.04
CA VAL A 127 14.42 -31.58 12.38
C VAL A 127 13.43 -32.01 11.29
N GLY A 128 13.58 -33.24 10.80
CA GLY A 128 12.66 -33.90 9.86
C GLY A 128 13.24 -35.22 9.35
N LEU A 129 12.61 -35.83 8.33
CA LEU A 129 13.24 -36.97 7.62
C LEU A 129 14.66 -36.59 7.18
N PHE A 130 14.79 -35.38 6.64
CA PHE A 130 16.04 -34.67 6.44
C PHE A 130 16.18 -33.51 7.44
N GLY A 131 17.31 -33.44 8.13
CA GLY A 131 17.57 -32.35 9.09
C GLY A 131 17.93 -31.06 8.36
N CYS A 132 18.83 -31.15 7.38
CA CYS A 132 19.21 -30.04 6.53
C CYS A 132 19.53 -30.49 5.11
N THR A 133 19.04 -29.71 4.15
CA THR A 133 19.33 -29.85 2.73
C THR A 133 19.96 -28.56 2.21
N ALA A 134 20.92 -28.67 1.29
CA ALA A 134 21.70 -27.54 0.80
C ALA A 134 22.13 -27.71 -0.66
N GLY A 135 22.67 -26.64 -1.25
CA GLY A 135 23.22 -26.66 -2.60
C GLY A 135 22.17 -27.01 -3.65
N SER A 136 22.43 -28.06 -4.44
CA SER A 136 21.56 -28.53 -5.52
C SER A 136 20.64 -29.68 -5.10
N ALA A 137 20.38 -29.85 -3.80
CA ALA A 137 19.48 -30.91 -3.36
C ALA A 137 18.12 -30.80 -4.05
N MET A 138 17.46 -31.95 -4.26
CA MET A 138 16.07 -31.99 -4.73
C MET A 138 15.34 -33.15 -4.04
N ILE A 139 14.13 -32.87 -3.55
CA ILE A 139 13.23 -33.88 -3.00
C ILE A 139 11.95 -33.83 -3.81
N SER A 140 11.59 -34.97 -4.42
CA SER A 140 10.47 -35.02 -5.35
C SER A 140 9.63 -36.29 -5.24
N ASP A 141 8.38 -36.23 -5.71
CA ASP A 141 7.50 -37.39 -5.95
C ASP A 141 7.33 -38.31 -4.74
N LEU A 142 7.12 -37.72 -3.56
CA LEU A 142 7.13 -38.42 -2.26
C LEU A 142 5.84 -38.17 -1.48
N THR A 143 5.24 -39.23 -0.96
CA THR A 143 4.17 -39.10 0.05
C THR A 143 4.72 -39.43 1.44
N ILE A 144 4.54 -38.54 2.41
CA ILE A 144 4.68 -38.84 3.84
C ILE A 144 3.28 -39.03 4.43
N LYS A 145 3.10 -40.11 5.19
CA LYS A 145 1.85 -40.42 5.85
C LYS A 145 2.02 -40.64 7.34
N ASN A 146 1.14 -40.06 8.16
CA ASN A 146 1.09 -40.25 9.61
C ASN A 146 2.41 -39.90 10.33
N ALA A 147 2.96 -38.72 10.09
CA ALA A 147 4.17 -38.23 10.73
C ALA A 147 3.88 -37.60 12.10
N ALA A 148 4.63 -38.01 13.12
CA ALA A 148 4.63 -37.41 14.44
C ALA A 148 6.03 -36.88 14.75
N VAL A 149 6.20 -35.57 14.74
CA VAL A 149 7.50 -34.91 14.95
C VAL A 149 7.40 -33.93 16.10
N SER A 150 8.21 -34.10 17.14
CA SER A 150 8.37 -33.11 18.21
C SER A 150 9.84 -32.72 18.38
N ALA A 151 10.07 -31.43 18.57
CA ALA A 151 11.39 -30.88 18.86
C ALA A 151 11.29 -29.81 19.95
N LYS A 152 12.14 -29.92 20.98
CA LYS A 152 12.22 -28.94 22.08
C LYS A 152 13.34 -27.93 21.89
N ALA A 153 14.16 -28.13 20.87
CA ALA A 153 15.24 -27.26 20.44
C ALA A 153 15.38 -27.30 18.91
N GLY A 154 15.94 -26.24 18.32
CA GLY A 154 16.13 -26.11 16.87
C GLY A 154 15.24 -25.03 16.24
N SER A 155 15.61 -24.60 15.03
CA SER A 155 14.99 -23.46 14.35
C SER A 155 13.99 -23.85 13.26
N GLY A 156 14.11 -25.03 12.65
CA GLY A 156 13.21 -25.53 11.61
C GLY A 156 12.77 -26.96 11.89
N VAL A 157 11.46 -27.19 11.96
CA VAL A 157 10.87 -28.48 12.33
C VAL A 157 9.78 -28.85 11.33
N ALA A 158 9.91 -30.03 10.70
CA ALA A 158 8.92 -30.57 9.79
C ALA A 158 8.98 -32.09 9.65
N ALA A 159 8.03 -32.68 8.92
CA ALA A 159 8.06 -34.10 8.58
C ALA A 159 9.12 -34.42 7.52
N VAL A 160 9.29 -33.57 6.50
CA VAL A 160 10.19 -33.85 5.37
C VAL A 160 11.54 -33.19 5.56
N VAL A 161 11.59 -31.86 5.63
CA VAL A 161 12.85 -31.11 5.72
C VAL A 161 12.80 -30.09 6.84
N GLY A 162 13.69 -30.22 7.83
CA GLY A 162 13.82 -29.21 8.88
C GLY A 162 14.28 -27.86 8.32
N MET A 163 15.50 -27.82 7.76
CA MET A 163 16.07 -26.64 7.11
C MET A 163 16.33 -26.87 5.62
N ALA A 164 15.65 -26.11 4.76
CA ALA A 164 15.81 -26.15 3.31
C ALA A 164 16.58 -24.91 2.83
N LEU A 165 17.87 -25.07 2.52
CA LEU A 165 18.80 -23.97 2.25
C LEU A 165 19.40 -24.13 0.85
N GLN A 166 18.52 -24.14 -0.15
CA GLN A 166 18.83 -24.47 -1.54
C GLN A 166 18.30 -23.36 -2.44
N THR A 167 19.10 -22.85 -3.36
CA THR A 167 18.75 -21.65 -4.15
C THR A 167 17.98 -21.98 -5.44
N ASN A 168 17.30 -23.13 -5.51
CA ASN A 168 16.64 -23.60 -6.72
C ASN A 168 15.10 -23.49 -6.60
N ASP A 169 14.43 -23.08 -7.69
CA ASP A 169 13.00 -22.72 -7.73
C ASP A 169 12.03 -23.90 -7.55
N ALA A 170 12.52 -25.15 -7.53
CA ALA A 170 11.70 -26.36 -7.41
C ALA A 170 12.39 -27.45 -6.56
N ALA A 171 13.03 -27.01 -5.47
CA ALA A 171 13.79 -27.83 -4.53
C ALA A 171 12.96 -28.96 -3.96
N ILE A 172 11.71 -28.62 -3.61
CA ILE A 172 10.73 -29.51 -3.02
C ILE A 172 9.54 -29.54 -3.97
N LYS A 173 9.35 -30.67 -4.66
CA LYS A 173 8.38 -30.77 -5.76
C LYS A 173 7.50 -32.01 -5.65
N ASN A 174 6.19 -31.87 -5.81
CA ASN A 174 5.28 -33.03 -5.80
C ASN A 174 5.44 -33.89 -4.51
N VAL A 175 5.48 -33.20 -3.37
CA VAL A 175 5.55 -33.84 -2.05
C VAL A 175 4.20 -33.69 -1.36
N ALA A 176 3.66 -34.80 -0.84
CA ALA A 176 2.38 -34.84 -0.17
C ALA A 176 2.55 -35.25 1.30
N LEU A 177 1.96 -34.50 2.23
CA LEU A 177 1.84 -34.85 3.64
C LEU A 177 0.38 -35.14 3.96
N VAL A 178 0.07 -36.42 4.24
CA VAL A 178 -1.32 -36.93 4.33
C VAL A 178 -1.55 -37.78 5.59
N GLY A 179 -2.81 -37.98 5.96
CA GLY A 179 -3.18 -38.73 7.16
C GLY A 179 -2.99 -37.91 8.45
N ASP A 180 -2.78 -38.62 9.55
CA ASP A 180 -2.77 -38.03 10.90
C ASP A 180 -1.36 -37.51 11.23
N ASN A 181 -1.08 -36.26 10.85
CA ASN A 181 0.22 -35.64 11.04
C ASN A 181 0.19 -34.63 12.19
N THR A 182 1.13 -34.74 13.13
CA THR A 182 1.30 -33.78 14.22
C THR A 182 2.76 -33.34 14.31
N ILE A 183 3.02 -32.06 14.10
CA ILE A 183 4.37 -31.50 14.10
C ILE A 183 4.43 -30.39 15.15
N SER A 184 5.36 -30.51 16.09
CA SER A 184 5.54 -29.55 17.18
C SER A 184 6.98 -29.09 17.30
N GLY A 185 7.17 -27.79 17.48
CA GLY A 185 8.49 -27.18 17.59
C GLY A 185 8.44 -25.77 18.16
N ILE A 186 9.60 -25.20 18.46
CA ILE A 186 9.71 -23.85 19.05
C ILE A 186 9.83 -22.74 18.01
N SER A 187 10.30 -23.02 16.78
CA SER A 187 10.49 -22.02 15.72
C SER A 187 10.42 -22.69 14.34
N MET A 188 10.08 -21.89 13.32
CA MET A 188 9.81 -22.27 11.92
C MET A 188 9.25 -23.70 11.80
N VAL A 189 8.01 -23.88 12.29
CA VAL A 189 7.36 -25.19 12.33
C VAL A 189 6.41 -25.34 11.16
N GLY A 190 6.66 -26.31 10.28
CA GLY A 190 5.75 -26.62 9.20
C GLY A 190 5.61 -28.10 8.90
N GLY A 191 4.64 -28.48 8.08
CA GLY A 191 4.38 -29.88 7.78
C GLY A 191 5.45 -30.48 6.88
N ILE A 192 5.71 -29.85 5.73
CA ILE A 192 6.70 -30.34 4.76
C ILE A 192 8.06 -29.71 5.02
N ILE A 193 8.09 -28.40 5.25
CA ILE A 193 9.32 -27.62 5.42
C ILE A 193 9.27 -26.87 6.74
N GLY A 194 10.33 -26.94 7.52
CA GLY A 194 10.47 -26.11 8.73
C GLY A 194 10.74 -24.67 8.32
N GLY A 195 11.97 -24.40 7.86
CA GLY A 195 12.32 -23.07 7.33
C GLY A 195 13.52 -23.04 6.39
N GLY A 196 13.81 -21.84 5.87
CA GLY A 196 14.95 -21.57 4.98
C GLY A 196 14.60 -20.77 3.72
N TYR A 197 15.37 -20.98 2.65
CA TYR A 197 15.17 -20.41 1.32
C TYR A 197 15.17 -21.55 0.31
N CYS A 198 14.03 -21.85 -0.29
CA CYS A 198 13.92 -22.86 -1.34
C CYS A 198 12.65 -22.67 -2.16
N GLY A 199 12.67 -23.03 -3.43
CA GLY A 199 11.45 -23.07 -4.22
C GLY A 199 10.60 -24.31 -3.94
N VAL A 200 9.29 -24.13 -3.91
CA VAL A 200 8.33 -25.18 -3.57
C VAL A 200 7.25 -25.25 -4.63
N GLU A 201 7.02 -26.43 -5.21
CA GLU A 201 6.13 -26.59 -6.35
C GLU A 201 5.23 -27.82 -6.21
N SER A 202 3.93 -27.68 -6.47
CA SER A 202 3.01 -28.83 -6.56
C SER A 202 2.94 -29.70 -5.30
N CYS A 203 3.08 -29.09 -4.11
CA CYS A 203 3.08 -29.82 -2.84
C CYS A 203 1.71 -29.73 -2.14
N THR A 204 1.32 -30.78 -1.43
CA THR A 204 0.05 -30.83 -0.68
C THR A 204 0.28 -31.18 0.78
N ALA A 205 -0.36 -30.49 1.73
CA ALA A 205 -0.22 -30.80 3.15
C ALA A 205 -1.55 -30.82 3.92
N SER A 206 -1.61 -31.69 4.93
CA SER A 206 -2.62 -31.71 5.99
C SER A 206 -1.94 -32.12 7.28
N ALA A 207 -1.88 -31.22 8.26
CA ALA A 207 -1.21 -31.47 9.53
C ALA A 207 -1.72 -30.56 10.65
N ASP A 208 -1.64 -31.07 11.88
CA ASP A 208 -1.75 -30.26 13.09
C ASP A 208 -0.36 -29.76 13.50
N ILE A 209 -0.21 -28.44 13.47
CA ILE A 209 1.02 -27.73 13.81
C ILE A 209 0.88 -27.13 15.22
N VAL A 210 1.86 -27.43 16.08
CA VAL A 210 1.92 -26.93 17.46
C VAL A 210 3.20 -26.11 17.64
N LEU A 211 3.06 -24.80 17.57
CA LEU A 211 4.15 -23.86 17.83
C LEU A 211 4.28 -23.61 19.34
N LEU A 212 5.34 -24.14 19.92
CA LEU A 212 5.70 -23.97 21.32
C LEU A 212 6.22 -22.55 21.58
N SER A 213 6.18 -22.10 22.83
CA SER A 213 6.58 -20.73 23.21
C SER A 213 8.09 -20.48 22.95
N GLY A 214 8.40 -19.31 22.39
CA GLY A 214 9.74 -18.85 22.01
C GLY A 214 9.71 -17.42 21.44
N VAL A 215 10.87 -16.89 21.03
CA VAL A 215 11.01 -15.52 20.49
C VAL A 215 11.26 -15.60 18.98
N GLY A 216 10.53 -14.82 18.17
CA GLY A 216 10.73 -14.75 16.71
C GLY A 216 10.19 -15.95 15.94
N ASN A 217 9.03 -16.47 16.35
CA ASN A 217 8.54 -17.76 15.90
C ASN A 217 7.62 -17.65 14.68
N SER A 218 7.63 -18.67 13.82
CA SER A 218 6.74 -18.76 12.66
C SER A 218 6.20 -20.18 12.45
N ALA A 219 4.99 -20.27 11.91
CA ALA A 219 4.34 -21.55 11.61
C ALA A 219 3.43 -21.50 10.38
N GLY A 220 3.37 -22.62 9.66
CA GLY A 220 2.41 -22.86 8.58
C GLY A 220 2.34 -24.33 8.19
N ILE A 221 1.18 -24.80 7.70
CA ILE A 221 0.97 -26.25 7.49
C ILE A 221 1.86 -26.81 6.39
N LEU A 222 2.16 -26.03 5.35
CA LEU A 222 3.16 -26.41 4.35
C LEU A 222 4.56 -26.07 4.86
N ALA A 223 4.76 -24.81 5.26
CA ALA A 223 6.06 -24.26 5.62
C ALA A 223 6.02 -23.38 6.87
N GLY A 224 6.97 -23.57 7.78
CA GLY A 224 7.04 -22.78 9.02
C GLY A 224 7.42 -21.32 8.78
N GLY A 225 8.56 -21.08 8.15
CA GLY A 225 9.02 -19.72 7.83
C GLY A 225 10.10 -19.69 6.77
N MET A 226 9.86 -18.93 5.70
CA MET A 226 10.79 -18.86 4.58
C MET A 226 11.17 -17.42 4.23
N SER A 227 12.46 -17.18 4.02
CA SER A 227 13.03 -15.90 3.62
C SER A 227 14.01 -16.10 2.47
N ASP A 228 13.75 -15.51 1.30
CA ASP A 228 14.47 -15.83 0.05
C ASP A 228 15.91 -15.31 0.00
N MET A 229 16.39 -14.40 0.87
CA MET A 229 17.74 -13.82 0.79
C MET A 229 18.16 -13.35 -0.63
N GLY A 230 17.18 -13.03 -1.49
CA GLY A 230 17.40 -12.65 -2.89
C GLY A 230 17.70 -13.79 -3.88
N THR A 231 17.44 -15.06 -3.53
CA THR A 231 17.74 -16.22 -4.40
C THR A 231 16.75 -16.40 -5.55
N GLY A 232 15.56 -15.81 -5.47
CA GLY A 232 14.52 -15.82 -6.50
C GLY A 232 13.39 -16.83 -6.29
N CYS A 233 13.38 -17.54 -5.15
CA CYS A 233 12.48 -18.65 -4.87
C CYS A 233 10.99 -18.26 -4.88
N SER A 234 10.14 -19.24 -5.16
CA SER A 234 8.68 -19.10 -5.19
C SER A 234 7.97 -20.30 -4.55
N ILE A 235 6.77 -20.08 -4.02
CA ILE A 235 5.82 -21.15 -3.65
C ILE A 235 4.74 -21.18 -4.72
N VAL A 236 4.61 -22.29 -5.46
CA VAL A 236 3.75 -22.37 -6.64
C VAL A 236 2.89 -23.62 -6.60
N SER A 237 1.59 -23.47 -6.88
CA SER A 237 0.66 -24.60 -7.04
C SER A 237 0.65 -25.53 -5.82
N CYS A 238 0.69 -24.98 -4.61
CA CYS A 238 0.68 -25.76 -3.38
C CYS A 238 -0.65 -25.66 -2.64
N ASP A 239 -1.10 -26.77 -2.06
CA ASP A 239 -2.43 -26.89 -1.46
C ASP A 239 -2.36 -27.38 -0.02
N VAL A 240 -3.10 -26.73 0.87
CA VAL A 240 -3.36 -27.20 2.23
C VAL A 240 -4.83 -27.60 2.32
N THR A 241 -5.08 -28.84 2.70
CA THR A 241 -6.44 -29.44 2.59
C THR A 241 -7.17 -29.57 3.93
N GLY A 242 -6.48 -29.28 5.04
CA GLY A 242 -7.02 -29.28 6.38
C GLY A 242 -5.92 -29.25 7.43
N GLY A 243 -6.32 -29.20 8.71
CA GLY A 243 -5.42 -29.19 9.86
C GLY A 243 -5.58 -27.93 10.72
N ALA A 244 -4.92 -27.93 11.87
CA ALA A 244 -4.92 -26.81 12.79
C ALA A 244 -3.52 -26.28 13.06
N ILE A 245 -3.40 -24.97 13.29
CA ILE A 245 -2.20 -24.35 13.85
C ILE A 245 -2.57 -23.81 15.23
N SER A 246 -1.84 -24.24 16.25
CA SER A 246 -1.99 -23.78 17.63
C SER A 246 -0.67 -23.24 18.15
N VAL A 247 -0.74 -22.10 18.85
CA VAL A 247 0.43 -21.41 19.42
C VAL A 247 0.30 -21.38 20.94
N GLY A 248 1.35 -21.78 21.66
CA GLY A 248 1.41 -21.77 23.12
C GLY A 248 1.26 -20.36 23.71
N ASP A 249 0.85 -20.27 24.98
CA ASP A 249 0.33 -19.08 25.69
C ASP A 249 1.24 -17.84 25.82
N GLY A 250 2.42 -17.83 25.22
CA GLY A 250 3.28 -16.65 25.11
C GLY A 250 3.88 -16.16 26.43
N SER A 251 3.96 -17.00 27.47
CA SER A 251 4.54 -16.71 28.81
C SER A 251 6.03 -16.32 28.85
N GLY A 252 6.61 -15.87 27.73
CA GLY A 252 8.01 -15.44 27.60
C GLY A 252 8.27 -14.28 26.61
N GLY A 253 7.27 -13.46 26.28
CA GLY A 253 7.45 -12.29 25.38
C GLY A 253 7.37 -12.63 23.88
N SER A 254 6.56 -13.64 23.53
CA SER A 254 6.52 -14.22 22.20
C SER A 254 5.91 -13.31 21.13
N VAL A 255 6.58 -13.26 19.99
CA VAL A 255 6.08 -12.71 18.73
C VAL A 255 5.92 -13.87 17.76
N SER A 256 4.69 -14.09 17.29
CA SER A 256 4.36 -15.20 16.37
C SER A 256 3.87 -14.69 15.03
N VAL A 257 4.36 -15.33 13.96
CA VAL A 257 3.94 -15.11 12.57
C VAL A 257 3.33 -16.40 12.03
N VAL A 258 2.05 -16.38 11.66
CA VAL A 258 1.33 -17.62 11.35
C VAL A 258 0.55 -17.48 10.05
N GLY A 259 0.70 -18.45 9.15
CA GLY A 259 -0.10 -18.56 7.93
C GLY A 259 -0.59 -19.97 7.69
N GLY A 260 -1.80 -20.15 7.16
CA GLY A 260 -2.33 -21.49 6.88
C GLY A 260 -1.45 -22.31 5.94
N LEU A 261 -0.90 -21.67 4.90
CA LEU A 261 0.09 -22.26 3.99
C LEU A 261 1.50 -22.12 4.57
N ALA A 262 1.94 -20.88 4.77
CA ALA A 262 3.30 -20.56 5.19
C ALA A 262 3.31 -19.47 6.27
N GLY A 263 4.13 -19.62 7.32
CA GLY A 263 4.29 -18.55 8.32
C GLY A 263 4.89 -17.30 7.69
N CYS A 264 6.07 -17.42 7.08
CA CYS A 264 6.71 -16.33 6.34
C CYS A 264 7.00 -16.73 4.88
N ALA A 265 6.81 -15.79 3.96
CA ALA A 265 7.27 -15.84 2.57
C ALA A 265 7.91 -14.48 2.21
N THR A 266 8.95 -14.12 2.96
CA THR A 266 9.63 -12.83 2.86
C THR A 266 10.75 -12.90 1.82
N ASP A 267 10.97 -11.85 1.05
CA ASP A 267 11.90 -11.80 -0.10
C ASP A 267 11.59 -12.75 -1.26
N TYR A 268 10.61 -13.65 -1.12
CA TYR A 268 10.18 -14.54 -2.19
C TYR A 268 9.75 -13.73 -3.39
N LYS A 269 10.05 -14.26 -4.57
CA LYS A 269 9.54 -13.70 -5.83
C LYS A 269 8.02 -13.78 -5.87
N ALA A 270 7.45 -14.93 -5.51
CA ALA A 270 6.00 -15.09 -5.52
C ALA A 270 5.46 -16.25 -4.67
N VAL A 271 4.19 -16.10 -4.27
CA VAL A 271 3.31 -17.17 -3.80
C VAL A 271 2.14 -17.23 -4.78
N LYS A 272 2.07 -18.28 -5.61
CA LYS A 272 1.13 -18.32 -6.74
C LYS A 272 0.30 -19.58 -6.82
N ASN A 273 -0.96 -19.43 -7.22
CA ASN A 273 -1.86 -20.55 -7.50
C ASN A 273 -1.97 -21.53 -6.33
N CYS A 274 -1.88 -21.04 -5.09
CA CYS A 274 -1.91 -21.88 -3.90
C CYS A 274 -3.28 -21.84 -3.24
N SER A 275 -3.70 -22.94 -2.59
CA SER A 275 -4.94 -22.97 -1.84
C SER A 275 -4.77 -23.44 -0.39
N VAL A 276 -5.59 -22.89 0.50
CA VAL A 276 -5.77 -23.35 1.88
C VAL A 276 -7.26 -23.64 2.05
N LYS A 277 -7.59 -24.80 2.62
CA LYS A 277 -8.97 -25.23 2.84
C LYS A 277 -9.15 -25.81 4.24
N ASN A 278 -10.20 -25.38 4.93
CA ASN A 278 -10.64 -25.92 6.22
C ASN A 278 -9.54 -25.90 7.30
N VAL A 279 -8.77 -24.82 7.37
CA VAL A 279 -7.70 -24.66 8.36
C VAL A 279 -8.17 -23.82 9.55
N THR A 280 -7.84 -24.28 10.76
CA THR A 280 -8.06 -23.51 11.98
C THR A 280 -6.74 -22.94 12.50
N ILE A 281 -6.67 -21.64 12.72
CA ILE A 281 -5.51 -20.94 13.28
C ILE A 281 -5.90 -20.37 14.63
N THR A 282 -5.22 -20.78 15.70
CA THR A 282 -5.47 -20.25 17.06
C THR A 282 -4.19 -19.68 17.64
N VAL A 283 -4.20 -18.37 17.90
CA VAL A 283 -3.04 -17.63 18.40
C VAL A 283 -3.36 -16.78 19.62
N PRO A 284 -2.44 -16.67 20.59
CA PRO A 284 -2.61 -15.87 21.79
C PRO A 284 -2.31 -14.38 21.52
N LYS A 285 -2.59 -13.56 22.55
CA LYS A 285 -2.20 -12.14 22.58
C LYS A 285 -0.69 -11.98 22.41
N GLY A 286 -0.29 -10.95 21.68
CA GLY A 286 1.12 -10.68 21.36
C GLY A 286 1.61 -11.32 20.06
N SER A 287 0.79 -12.15 19.43
CA SER A 287 1.02 -12.59 18.04
C SER A 287 0.87 -11.40 17.08
N VAL A 288 1.65 -11.34 16.00
CA VAL A 288 1.77 -10.09 15.23
C VAL A 288 1.25 -10.19 13.81
N MET A 289 1.63 -11.22 13.05
CA MET A 289 1.32 -11.29 11.62
C MET A 289 0.62 -12.60 11.30
N ILE A 290 -0.71 -12.55 11.17
CA ILE A 290 -1.57 -13.73 11.06
C ILE A 290 -2.34 -13.68 9.75
N GLY A 291 -2.11 -14.64 8.86
CA GLY A 291 -2.80 -14.75 7.59
C GLY A 291 -3.53 -16.08 7.44
N GLY A 292 -4.70 -16.09 6.80
CA GLY A 292 -5.32 -17.36 6.42
C GLY A 292 -4.48 -18.16 5.41
N LEU A 293 -3.71 -17.48 4.55
CA LEU A 293 -2.75 -18.10 3.63
C LEU A 293 -1.30 -17.91 4.12
N VAL A 294 -0.83 -16.68 4.26
CA VAL A 294 0.57 -16.35 4.61
C VAL A 294 0.62 -15.39 5.80
N GLY A 295 1.40 -15.68 6.83
CA GLY A 295 1.53 -14.77 7.98
C GLY A 295 2.20 -13.45 7.60
N ALA A 296 3.46 -13.52 7.18
CA ALA A 296 4.23 -12.39 6.68
C ALA A 296 4.71 -12.60 5.25
N SER A 297 4.59 -11.57 4.41
CA SER A 297 5.07 -11.57 3.02
C SER A 297 5.83 -10.29 2.73
N GLY A 298 6.47 -10.23 1.56
CA GLY A 298 7.00 -9.01 0.99
C GLY A 298 8.51 -9.02 0.85
N LYS A 299 9.01 -8.17 -0.05
CA LYS A 299 10.44 -7.99 -0.27
C LYS A 299 11.01 -6.95 0.68
N ILE A 300 12.00 -7.36 1.46
CA ILE A 300 12.80 -6.51 2.34
C ILE A 300 13.84 -5.82 1.47
N THR A 301 13.96 -4.50 1.60
CA THR A 301 14.99 -3.71 0.93
C THR A 301 15.99 -3.25 2.00
N GLU A 302 17.17 -3.86 2.04
CA GLU A 302 18.24 -3.44 2.97
C GLU A 302 18.85 -2.09 2.57
N GLY A 303 19.34 -1.35 3.59
CA GLY A 303 20.05 -0.09 3.42
C GLY A 303 21.39 -0.23 2.69
N ALA A 304 21.74 0.79 1.90
CA ALA A 304 23.00 1.01 1.18
C ALA A 304 23.58 -0.21 0.42
N MET A 305 23.35 -0.21 -0.90
CA MET A 305 23.89 -1.11 -1.95
C MET A 305 22.90 -2.17 -2.48
N ALA A 306 21.91 -1.72 -3.25
CA ALA A 306 21.47 -2.48 -4.42
C ALA A 306 21.15 -1.51 -5.55
N SER A 307 22.09 -1.40 -6.49
CA SER A 307 22.00 -0.70 -7.78
C SER A 307 20.66 -0.84 -8.48
N ASP A 308 20.07 -2.04 -8.40
CA ASP A 308 19.38 -2.59 -9.57
C ASP A 308 18.19 -3.56 -9.29
N ALA A 309 17.51 -3.52 -8.13
CA ALA A 309 16.37 -4.45 -7.89
C ALA A 309 15.15 -3.86 -7.16
N LYS A 310 14.35 -3.04 -7.85
CA LYS A 310 12.93 -2.82 -7.51
C LYS A 310 12.16 -4.15 -7.58
N GLY A 311 11.56 -4.61 -6.49
CA GLY A 311 10.71 -5.80 -6.51
C GLY A 311 9.77 -5.87 -5.32
N PHE A 312 8.69 -6.62 -5.47
CA PHE A 312 7.70 -6.95 -4.45
C PHE A 312 7.55 -8.47 -4.44
N THR A 313 7.14 -9.05 -3.31
CA THR A 313 6.62 -10.42 -3.33
C THR A 313 5.22 -10.40 -3.93
N LEU A 314 5.00 -11.19 -5.00
CA LEU A 314 3.69 -11.30 -5.65
C LEU A 314 2.89 -12.46 -5.05
N VAL A 315 1.79 -12.16 -4.37
CA VAL A 315 0.80 -13.15 -3.93
C VAL A 315 -0.33 -13.15 -4.96
N GLU A 316 -0.45 -14.19 -5.77
CA GLU A 316 -1.32 -14.17 -6.96
C GLU A 316 -2.15 -15.45 -7.13
N ASN A 317 -3.44 -15.29 -7.45
CA ASN A 317 -4.36 -16.39 -7.72
C ASN A 317 -4.45 -17.42 -6.57
N CYS A 318 -4.36 -16.96 -5.33
CA CYS A 318 -4.42 -17.85 -4.16
C CYS A 318 -5.80 -17.84 -3.50
N THR A 319 -6.19 -18.97 -2.90
CA THR A 319 -7.50 -19.11 -2.24
C THR A 319 -7.35 -19.58 -0.80
N ALA A 320 -8.07 -18.97 0.15
CA ALA A 320 -8.19 -19.44 1.52
C ALA A 320 -9.67 -19.68 1.87
N SER A 321 -10.12 -20.94 1.88
CA SER A 321 -11.54 -21.31 1.98
C SER A 321 -11.86 -22.04 3.28
N GLY A 322 -13.00 -21.73 3.89
CA GLY A 322 -13.42 -22.31 5.17
C GLY A 322 -12.40 -22.10 6.29
N ILE A 323 -11.65 -20.99 6.29
CA ILE A 323 -10.66 -20.73 7.35
C ILE A 323 -11.34 -20.35 8.66
N THR A 324 -10.77 -20.73 9.79
CA THR A 324 -11.18 -20.27 11.12
C THR A 324 -9.98 -19.68 11.84
N VAL A 325 -9.93 -18.36 12.02
CA VAL A 325 -8.84 -17.67 12.72
C VAL A 325 -9.34 -17.15 14.05
N ASN A 326 -8.76 -17.64 15.13
CA ASN A 326 -8.98 -17.20 16.52
C ASN A 326 -7.73 -16.44 16.97
N ALA A 327 -7.77 -15.12 16.86
CA ALA A 327 -6.62 -14.24 17.06
C ALA A 327 -6.80 -13.39 18.32
N ALA A 328 -6.58 -13.96 19.51
CA ALA A 328 -6.90 -13.31 20.77
C ALA A 328 -6.01 -12.07 21.07
N GLY A 329 -6.30 -10.92 20.45
CA GLY A 329 -5.49 -9.70 20.57
C GLY A 329 -4.18 -9.77 19.79
N ALA A 330 -4.16 -10.45 18.64
CA ALA A 330 -3.04 -10.38 17.70
C ALA A 330 -3.07 -9.06 16.92
N SER A 331 -1.92 -8.47 16.59
CA SER A 331 -1.90 -7.09 16.12
C SER A 331 -2.26 -6.89 14.65
N ARG A 332 -1.94 -7.83 13.74
CA ARG A 332 -2.25 -7.74 12.29
C ARG A 332 -2.77 -9.08 11.76
N VAL A 333 -4.07 -9.12 11.44
CA VAL A 333 -4.78 -10.34 11.08
C VAL A 333 -5.50 -10.18 9.74
N GLY A 334 -5.15 -10.99 8.75
CA GLY A 334 -5.73 -10.95 7.41
C GLY A 334 -6.25 -12.30 6.92
N GLY A 335 -7.24 -12.28 6.04
CA GLY A 335 -7.76 -13.51 5.43
C GLY A 335 -6.80 -14.20 4.46
N ILE A 336 -6.00 -13.44 3.71
CA ILE A 336 -4.95 -13.97 2.83
C ILE A 336 -3.58 -13.75 3.48
N VAL A 337 -3.19 -12.49 3.71
CA VAL A 337 -1.87 -12.15 4.30
C VAL A 337 -2.02 -11.42 5.63
N GLY A 338 -1.22 -11.73 6.64
CA GLY A 338 -1.19 -10.94 7.87
C GLY A 338 -0.71 -9.51 7.63
N SER A 339 0.57 -9.33 7.28
CA SER A 339 1.07 -8.03 6.78
C SER A 339 2.40 -8.17 6.04
N GLY A 340 2.95 -7.04 5.59
CA GLY A 340 4.37 -6.93 5.24
C GLY A 340 5.23 -7.29 6.45
N PHE A 341 6.34 -8.02 6.26
CA PHE A 341 7.27 -8.28 7.35
C PHE A 341 7.82 -6.96 7.89
N TYR A 342 7.49 -6.63 9.15
CA TYR A 342 7.96 -5.41 9.82
C TYR A 342 7.72 -5.45 11.33
N TYR A 343 8.77 -5.14 12.10
CA TYR A 343 8.71 -4.89 13.53
C TYR A 343 9.26 -3.50 13.84
N SER A 344 8.50 -2.71 14.58
CA SER A 344 8.85 -1.34 14.95
C SER A 344 9.73 -1.24 16.20
N THR A 345 10.23 -2.37 16.71
CA THR A 345 11.02 -2.45 17.94
C THR A 345 12.41 -3.00 17.66
N GLU A 346 13.42 -2.48 18.36
CA GLU A 346 14.77 -3.05 18.33
C GLU A 346 14.77 -4.50 18.86
N PRO A 347 15.66 -5.39 18.35
CA PRO A 347 16.70 -5.13 17.35
C PRO A 347 16.20 -5.18 15.90
N TYR A 348 14.96 -5.60 15.64
CA TYR A 348 14.46 -5.82 14.28
C TYR A 348 14.41 -4.53 13.46
N LEU A 349 14.14 -3.38 14.09
CA LEU A 349 14.14 -2.08 13.41
C LEU A 349 15.52 -1.75 12.81
N SER A 350 16.62 -2.13 13.48
CA SER A 350 17.97 -1.93 12.94
C SER A 350 18.28 -2.77 11.69
N TYR A 351 17.73 -3.99 11.59
CA TYR A 351 17.92 -4.88 10.44
C TYR A 351 16.91 -4.62 9.32
N TYR A 352 15.68 -4.26 9.68
CA TYR A 352 14.54 -4.10 8.78
C TYR A 352 13.89 -2.72 9.00
N PRO A 353 14.56 -1.64 8.60
CA PRO A 353 14.13 -0.27 8.88
C PRO A 353 12.88 0.13 8.10
N VAL A 354 12.52 -0.63 7.06
CA VAL A 354 11.34 -0.39 6.23
C VAL A 354 10.48 -1.65 6.12
N PRO A 355 9.15 -1.49 6.08
CA PRO A 355 8.25 -2.63 5.89
C PRO A 355 8.46 -3.33 4.56
N ALA A 356 8.41 -4.67 4.56
CA ALA A 356 8.54 -5.45 3.34
C ALA A 356 7.37 -5.19 2.36
N SER A 357 7.69 -5.11 1.06
CA SER A 357 6.73 -4.71 0.00
C SER A 357 6.09 -5.91 -0.72
N MET A 358 4.77 -5.89 -0.92
CA MET A 358 4.05 -6.99 -1.59
C MET A 358 2.94 -6.51 -2.54
N ARG A 359 2.48 -7.40 -3.42
CA ARG A 359 1.25 -7.20 -4.20
C ARG A 359 0.37 -8.43 -4.08
N ILE A 360 -0.88 -8.25 -3.67
CA ILE A 360 -1.89 -9.31 -3.57
C ILE A 360 -2.85 -9.15 -4.74
N VAL A 361 -2.94 -10.14 -5.61
CA VAL A 361 -3.64 -10.06 -6.89
C VAL A 361 -4.52 -11.29 -7.09
N ASN A 362 -5.79 -11.10 -7.45
CA ASN A 362 -6.71 -12.19 -7.80
C ASN A 362 -6.87 -13.27 -6.71
N CYS A 363 -6.76 -12.91 -5.44
CA CYS A 363 -6.91 -13.86 -4.34
C CYS A 363 -8.35 -13.91 -3.81
N ALA A 364 -8.78 -15.03 -3.25
CA ALA A 364 -10.11 -15.19 -2.69
C ALA A 364 -10.07 -15.80 -1.28
N VAL A 365 -10.90 -15.29 -0.37
CA VAL A 365 -11.00 -15.84 0.99
C VAL A 365 -12.44 -15.97 1.48
N ASP A 366 -12.74 -17.06 2.18
CA ASP A 366 -13.98 -17.25 2.94
C ASP A 366 -13.71 -17.96 4.28
N GLY A 367 -14.53 -17.66 5.29
CA GLY A 367 -14.40 -18.25 6.62
C GLY A 367 -14.74 -17.30 7.76
N THR A 368 -14.13 -17.50 8.92
CA THR A 368 -14.34 -16.69 10.13
C THR A 368 -13.02 -16.20 10.68
N ILE A 369 -12.94 -14.91 11.02
CA ILE A 369 -11.85 -14.32 11.81
C ILE A 369 -12.47 -13.72 13.08
N THR A 370 -11.93 -14.06 14.24
CA THR A 370 -12.40 -13.57 15.53
C THR A 370 -11.23 -13.06 16.38
N GLY A 371 -11.42 -11.91 17.02
CA GLY A 371 -10.35 -11.21 17.74
C GLY A 371 -9.32 -10.54 16.82
N GLY A 372 -8.39 -9.81 17.42
CA GLY A 372 -7.31 -9.09 16.74
C GLY A 372 -7.45 -7.59 16.93
N GLU A 373 -6.36 -6.86 16.74
CA GLU A 373 -6.33 -5.39 16.89
C GLU A 373 -6.52 -4.70 15.53
N ALA A 374 -5.71 -5.03 14.52
CA ALA A 374 -5.95 -4.65 13.13
C ALA A 374 -6.36 -5.89 12.32
N VAL A 375 -7.62 -5.92 11.89
CA VAL A 375 -8.22 -7.07 11.20
C VAL A 375 -8.74 -6.64 9.84
N GLY A 376 -8.18 -7.20 8.77
CA GLY A 376 -8.62 -6.93 7.41
C GLY A 376 -9.09 -8.19 6.69
N SER A 377 -10.05 -8.04 5.80
CA SER A 377 -10.68 -9.17 5.12
C SER A 377 -9.71 -9.92 4.20
N ILE A 378 -8.84 -9.20 3.48
CA ILE A 378 -7.77 -9.76 2.63
C ILE A 378 -6.41 -9.69 3.33
N ALA A 379 -6.07 -8.54 3.88
CA ALA A 379 -4.78 -8.33 4.53
C ALA A 379 -4.95 -7.60 5.85
N GLY A 380 -4.24 -8.03 6.89
CA GLY A 380 -4.34 -7.42 8.22
C GLY A 380 -3.74 -6.01 8.28
N TYR A 381 -2.65 -5.77 7.54
CA TYR A 381 -2.10 -4.43 7.37
C TYR A 381 -1.34 -4.31 6.05
N ILE A 382 -1.66 -3.27 5.27
CA ILE A 382 -1.01 -2.94 4.00
C ILE A 382 -0.20 -1.66 4.17
N TYR A 383 1.11 -1.78 4.03
CA TYR A 383 2.01 -0.62 3.99
C TYR A 383 1.90 0.12 2.65
N ARG A 384 2.22 1.42 2.64
CA ARG A 384 2.14 2.29 1.45
C ARG A 384 2.91 1.76 0.22
N ASN A 385 3.91 0.90 0.42
CA ASN A 385 4.69 0.26 -0.63
C ASN A 385 4.08 -1.06 -1.15
N SER A 386 2.89 -1.42 -0.68
CA SER A 386 2.18 -2.65 -0.99
C SER A 386 0.80 -2.38 -1.60
N SER A 387 0.21 -3.36 -2.29
CA SER A 387 -1.11 -3.18 -2.95
C SER A 387 -1.95 -4.45 -2.92
N VAL A 388 -3.27 -4.27 -2.94
CA VAL A 388 -4.27 -5.34 -3.10
C VAL A 388 -5.10 -5.03 -4.34
N THR A 389 -5.33 -6.00 -5.21
CA THR A 389 -6.06 -5.79 -6.46
C THR A 389 -6.85 -7.03 -6.84
N ALA A 390 -8.10 -6.84 -7.28
CA ALA A 390 -8.97 -7.89 -7.81
C ALA A 390 -9.18 -9.10 -6.87
N CYS A 391 -9.08 -8.89 -5.55
CA CYS A 391 -9.32 -9.93 -4.55
C CYS A 391 -10.79 -9.97 -4.12
N ARG A 392 -11.24 -11.10 -3.53
CA ARG A 392 -12.62 -11.28 -3.04
C ARG A 392 -12.60 -11.84 -1.62
N ALA A 393 -13.49 -11.36 -0.75
CA ALA A 393 -13.57 -11.84 0.63
C ALA A 393 -15.01 -12.09 1.07
N ALA A 394 -15.24 -13.20 1.77
CA ALA A 394 -16.47 -13.59 2.43
C ALA A 394 -16.16 -14.06 3.86
N VAL A 395 -15.66 -13.13 4.69
CA VAL A 395 -15.20 -13.41 6.06
C VAL A 395 -16.20 -12.90 7.10
N ALA A 396 -16.61 -13.76 8.01
CA ALA A 396 -17.48 -13.41 9.15
C ALA A 396 -16.68 -13.22 10.45
N GLY A 397 -17.30 -12.58 11.46
CA GLY A 397 -16.69 -12.41 12.79
C GLY A 397 -15.82 -11.15 12.97
N LEU A 398 -15.74 -10.29 11.95
CA LEU A 398 -15.08 -8.98 12.01
C LEU A 398 -15.81 -8.08 13.03
N GLN A 399 -15.31 -7.98 14.26
CA GLN A 399 -15.73 -6.93 15.20
C GLN A 399 -15.07 -5.62 14.78
N GLN A 400 -15.82 -4.51 14.77
CA GLN A 400 -15.31 -3.18 14.35
C GLN A 400 -14.02 -2.83 15.11
N ALA A 401 -12.90 -2.84 14.39
CA ALA A 401 -11.62 -2.32 14.81
C ALA A 401 -10.86 -1.84 13.56
N GLY A 402 -10.55 -0.54 13.51
CA GLY A 402 -9.49 0.07 12.70
C GLY A 402 -9.72 0.13 11.19
N ALA A 403 -9.85 1.34 10.66
CA ALA A 403 -9.97 1.66 9.24
C ALA A 403 -8.89 1.00 8.36
N ALA A 404 -9.24 -0.08 7.65
CA ALA A 404 -8.48 -0.62 6.53
C ALA A 404 -9.35 -1.56 5.69
N ASP A 405 -10.45 -1.07 5.12
CA ASP A 405 -11.13 -1.71 3.97
C ASP A 405 -12.17 -0.74 3.37
N ALA A 406 -11.70 0.29 2.65
CA ALA A 406 -12.55 1.10 1.79
C ALA A 406 -11.77 1.82 0.67
N GLU A 407 -11.05 1.08 -0.18
CA GLU A 407 -10.93 1.51 -1.58
C GLU A 407 -10.74 0.30 -2.54
N ARG A 408 -11.85 -0.04 -3.21
CA ARG A 408 -12.02 -0.84 -4.45
C ARG A 408 -11.70 -2.35 -4.44
N VAL A 409 -12.67 -3.12 -3.95
CA VAL A 409 -13.19 -4.29 -4.67
C VAL A 409 -14.63 -3.97 -5.11
N LEU A 410 -14.77 -3.38 -6.31
CA LEU A 410 -16.00 -3.49 -7.09
C LEU A 410 -15.63 -4.22 -8.37
N ALA A 411 -15.76 -5.54 -8.32
CA ALA A 411 -15.80 -6.35 -9.53
C ALA A 411 -17.13 -6.07 -10.24
N LEU A 412 -17.05 -5.75 -11.53
CA LEU A 412 -18.16 -5.38 -12.42
C LEU A 412 -19.15 -6.52 -12.75
N ASP A 413 -19.19 -7.62 -12.00
CA ASP A 413 -19.93 -8.84 -12.39
C ASP A 413 -21.06 -9.29 -11.45
N ASP A 414 -21.50 -8.51 -10.45
CA ASP A 414 -22.60 -8.96 -9.56
C ASP A 414 -23.70 -7.93 -9.29
N MET A 415 -24.06 -7.14 -10.31
CA MET A 415 -25.20 -6.22 -10.25
C MET A 415 -26.55 -6.87 -10.61
N SER A 416 -26.59 -8.20 -10.84
CA SER A 416 -27.81 -8.94 -11.17
C SER A 416 -28.46 -9.61 -9.94
N GLY A 417 -27.68 -9.94 -8.89
CA GLY A 417 -28.19 -10.62 -7.69
C GLY A 417 -28.79 -9.72 -6.60
N MET A 418 -28.38 -8.45 -6.51
CA MET A 418 -28.85 -7.52 -5.47
C MET A 418 -30.23 -6.88 -5.75
N ILE A 419 -30.76 -7.00 -6.98
CA ILE A 419 -32.06 -6.44 -7.35
C ILE A 419 -33.25 -7.30 -6.85
N MET A 420 -33.02 -8.57 -6.49
CA MET A 420 -34.10 -9.46 -6.00
C MET A 420 -34.27 -9.52 -4.48
N SER A 421 -33.30 -9.09 -3.66
CA SER A 421 -33.40 -9.19 -2.19
C SER A 421 -33.91 -7.92 -1.50
N VAL A 422 -33.96 -6.79 -2.21
CA VAL A 422 -34.52 -5.53 -1.69
C VAL A 422 -36.05 -5.48 -1.87
N SER A 423 -36.60 -6.12 -2.91
CA SER A 423 -38.04 -6.15 -3.19
C SER A 423 -38.84 -6.98 -2.17
N GLU A 424 -38.27 -8.07 -1.63
CA GLU A 424 -38.95 -8.88 -0.60
C GLU A 424 -38.88 -8.26 0.81
N LYS A 425 -37.90 -7.40 1.10
CA LYS A 425 -37.80 -6.68 2.39
C LYS A 425 -38.69 -5.44 2.45
N ILE A 426 -38.97 -4.79 1.31
CA ILE A 426 -39.90 -3.65 1.24
C ILE A 426 -41.38 -4.11 1.36
N THR A 427 -41.70 -5.37 1.01
CA THR A 427 -43.08 -5.88 1.08
C THR A 427 -43.49 -6.40 2.47
N ARG A 428 -42.54 -6.62 3.41
CA ARG A 428 -42.83 -7.14 4.76
C ARG A 428 -42.91 -6.09 5.87
N ILE A 429 -42.71 -4.80 5.57
CA ILE A 429 -42.86 -3.70 6.55
C ILE A 429 -44.23 -2.99 6.41
N SER A 430 -44.99 -3.22 5.33
CA SER A 430 -46.30 -2.60 5.10
C SER A 430 -47.52 -3.46 5.47
N ALA A 431 -47.35 -4.64 6.07
CA ALA A 431 -48.47 -5.51 6.46
C ALA A 431 -48.39 -5.92 7.94
N GLY A 432 -48.80 -5.03 8.86
CA GLY A 432 -48.79 -5.40 10.28
C GLY A 432 -49.27 -4.35 11.28
N LYS A 433 -50.56 -3.98 11.21
CA LYS A 433 -51.39 -3.41 12.29
C LYS A 433 -51.23 -1.91 12.63
N ASN A 434 -52.04 -1.13 11.92
CA ASN A 434 -52.86 -0.07 12.52
C ASN A 434 -53.66 -0.62 13.71
N GLN A 435 -53.66 0.07 14.86
CA GLN A 435 -54.87 0.49 15.57
C GLN A 435 -54.61 1.73 16.46
N ASN A 436 -55.26 2.82 16.07
CA ASN A 436 -55.89 3.85 16.91
C ASN A 436 -55.08 4.55 18.01
N LYS A 437 -54.57 5.74 17.67
CA LYS A 437 -55.01 6.97 18.34
C LYS A 437 -54.75 8.18 17.44
N LYS A 438 -55.84 8.85 17.02
CA LYS A 438 -55.79 10.22 16.50
C LYS A 438 -55.29 11.12 17.63
N GLU A 439 -54.16 11.76 17.45
CA GLU A 439 -53.83 13.02 18.11
C GLU A 439 -53.19 13.95 17.08
N ASP A 440 -53.57 15.21 17.18
CA ASP A 440 -53.46 16.27 16.19
C ASP A 440 -52.06 16.46 15.60
N VAL A 441 -52.08 16.72 14.29
CA VAL A 441 -51.02 17.47 13.60
C VAL A 441 -51.03 18.88 14.18
N SER A 442 -50.30 19.11 15.27
CA SER A 442 -49.93 20.45 15.71
C SER A 442 -48.44 20.66 15.52
N THR A 443 -48.13 21.49 14.53
CA THR A 443 -46.84 22.14 14.28
C THR A 443 -46.08 22.51 15.55
N ASN A 444 -44.82 22.10 15.67
CA ASN A 444 -43.87 22.79 16.54
C ASN A 444 -42.63 23.20 15.75
N LYS A 445 -42.64 24.48 15.35
CA LYS A 445 -41.59 25.22 14.65
C LYS A 445 -40.27 25.21 15.44
N ARG A 446 -39.18 24.88 14.74
CA ARG A 446 -37.94 25.67 14.77
C ARG A 446 -37.53 25.97 13.33
N SER A 447 -37.82 27.22 12.93
CA SER A 447 -37.32 28.04 11.81
C SER A 447 -36.33 27.37 10.83
N GLY A 448 -36.56 27.25 9.52
CA GLY A 448 -37.66 27.64 8.64
C GLY A 448 -37.56 26.79 7.37
N ASN A 449 -38.66 26.15 6.96
CA ASN A 449 -38.64 25.21 5.84
C ASN A 449 -38.73 26.00 4.53
N VAL A 450 -37.60 26.56 4.09
CA VAL A 450 -37.51 27.28 2.82
C VAL A 450 -37.81 26.30 1.71
N ALA A 451 -38.87 26.53 0.95
CA ALA A 451 -39.18 25.72 -0.22
C ALA A 451 -38.23 26.11 -1.36
N PHE A 452 -37.52 25.12 -1.91
CA PHE A 452 -36.75 25.27 -3.15
C PHE A 452 -37.68 25.52 -4.35
N ALA A 453 -37.14 26.07 -5.44
CA ALA A 453 -37.93 26.43 -6.62
C ALA A 453 -38.45 25.21 -7.42
N GLY A 454 -37.94 24.02 -7.10
CA GLY A 454 -38.32 22.75 -7.71
C GLY A 454 -37.36 21.62 -7.28
N GLY A 455 -37.63 20.41 -7.77
CA GLY A 455 -36.82 19.22 -7.52
C GLY A 455 -37.10 18.50 -6.20
N SER A 456 -36.52 17.31 -6.07
CA SER A 456 -36.63 16.44 -4.90
C SER A 456 -35.33 16.32 -4.09
N GLY A 457 -34.23 16.87 -4.60
CA GLY A 457 -32.91 16.82 -3.96
C GLY A 457 -32.18 15.51 -4.25
N SER A 458 -32.74 14.67 -5.13
CA SER A 458 -32.11 13.44 -5.60
C SER A 458 -31.19 13.72 -6.79
N ALA A 459 -30.26 12.80 -7.09
CA ALA A 459 -29.30 12.97 -8.17
C ALA A 459 -29.95 13.18 -9.56
N GLY A 460 -31.12 12.58 -9.80
CA GLY A 460 -31.86 12.72 -11.05
C GLY A 460 -32.83 13.90 -11.10
N ASP A 461 -33.05 14.57 -9.96
CA ASP A 461 -34.01 15.65 -9.79
C ASP A 461 -33.55 16.58 -8.65
N PRO A 462 -32.47 17.36 -8.88
CA PRO A 462 -31.82 18.17 -7.85
C PRO A 462 -32.73 19.34 -7.41
N TRP A 463 -32.57 19.79 -6.18
CA TRP A 463 -33.25 21.00 -5.71
C TRP A 463 -32.80 22.23 -6.48
N LEU A 464 -33.78 22.99 -6.98
CA LEU A 464 -33.53 24.22 -7.73
C LEU A 464 -33.40 25.41 -6.78
N VAL A 465 -32.25 26.07 -6.84
CA VAL A 465 -31.89 27.22 -6.01
C VAL A 465 -31.93 28.49 -6.86
N SER A 466 -32.83 29.40 -6.54
CA SER A 466 -33.13 30.59 -7.36
C SER A 466 -32.93 31.92 -6.63
N ASN A 467 -32.61 31.90 -5.34
CA ASN A 467 -32.39 33.10 -4.54
C ASN A 467 -31.50 32.81 -3.32
N ALA A 468 -31.08 33.88 -2.63
CA ALA A 468 -30.16 33.80 -1.49
C ALA A 468 -30.71 33.01 -0.29
N GLU A 469 -32.03 33.06 -0.03
CA GLU A 469 -32.65 32.30 1.08
C GLU A 469 -32.62 30.79 0.80
N GLN A 470 -32.87 30.39 -0.45
CA GLN A 470 -32.74 29.00 -0.89
C GLN A 470 -31.28 28.53 -0.88
N LEU A 471 -30.34 29.39 -1.27
CA LEU A 471 -28.92 29.06 -1.17
C LEU A 471 -28.49 28.85 0.29
N ASP A 472 -29.00 29.69 1.21
CA ASP A 472 -28.77 29.51 2.63
C ASP A 472 -29.34 28.18 3.14
N ALA A 473 -30.51 27.77 2.63
CA ALA A 473 -31.19 26.53 3.01
C ALA A 473 -30.47 25.24 2.59
N VAL A 474 -29.47 25.31 1.70
CA VAL A 474 -28.60 24.15 1.34
C VAL A 474 -27.99 23.50 2.59
N ARG A 475 -27.70 24.30 3.64
CA ARG A 475 -27.14 23.81 4.90
C ARG A 475 -28.06 22.84 5.67
N ASN A 476 -29.33 22.75 5.30
CA ASN A 476 -30.32 21.92 5.98
C ASN A 476 -30.29 20.46 5.51
N ASP A 477 -29.74 20.18 4.33
CA ASP A 477 -29.47 18.83 3.85
C ASP A 477 -28.16 18.79 3.05
N LEU A 478 -27.07 18.47 3.75
CA LEU A 478 -25.72 18.46 3.20
C LEU A 478 -25.44 17.28 2.26
N THR A 479 -26.39 16.34 2.14
CA THR A 479 -26.27 15.12 1.33
C THR A 479 -27.01 15.22 0.00
N ALA A 480 -27.95 16.16 -0.12
CA ALA A 480 -28.79 16.35 -1.29
C ALA A 480 -28.05 16.93 -2.50
N HIS A 481 -28.71 16.87 -3.65
CA HIS A 481 -28.24 17.39 -4.93
C HIS A 481 -28.92 18.72 -5.25
N TYR A 482 -28.15 19.70 -5.69
CA TYR A 482 -28.59 21.07 -5.90
C TYR A 482 -28.17 21.56 -7.28
N GLN A 483 -29.03 22.38 -7.89
CA GLN A 483 -28.70 23.12 -9.09
C GLN A 483 -29.18 24.57 -8.98
N LEU A 484 -28.34 25.55 -9.32
CA LEU A 484 -28.81 26.93 -9.46
C LEU A 484 -29.74 27.06 -10.67
N ALA A 485 -30.82 27.80 -10.48
CA ALA A 485 -31.80 28.14 -11.51
C ALA A 485 -31.80 29.63 -11.88
N ALA A 486 -31.01 30.43 -11.15
CA ALA A 486 -30.83 31.86 -11.38
C ALA A 486 -29.50 32.32 -10.78
N ASP A 487 -29.04 33.50 -11.21
CA ASP A 487 -27.95 34.20 -10.54
C ASP A 487 -28.40 34.65 -9.14
N ILE A 488 -27.48 34.61 -8.17
CA ILE A 488 -27.76 34.92 -6.77
C ILE A 488 -26.85 36.05 -6.31
N ASP A 489 -27.44 37.14 -5.82
CA ASP A 489 -26.71 38.24 -5.18
C ASP A 489 -26.75 38.09 -3.65
N LEU A 490 -25.58 38.07 -3.02
CA LEU A 490 -25.42 38.01 -1.57
C LEU A 490 -25.15 39.39 -0.94
N SER A 491 -25.37 40.50 -1.66
CA SER A 491 -25.15 41.86 -1.15
C SER A 491 -25.86 42.18 0.17
N GLU A 492 -27.07 41.64 0.37
CA GLU A 492 -27.86 41.80 1.59
C GLU A 492 -27.34 40.96 2.76
N ASN A 493 -26.51 39.95 2.46
CA ASN A 493 -25.87 39.14 3.47
C ASN A 493 -24.64 39.87 4.02
N LYS A 494 -24.74 40.33 5.27
CA LYS A 494 -23.66 41.07 5.92
C LYS A 494 -22.41 40.22 6.18
N SER A 495 -22.59 38.93 6.47
CA SER A 495 -21.51 37.96 6.66
C SER A 495 -22.06 36.54 6.53
N TRP A 496 -21.60 35.84 5.51
CA TRP A 496 -22.04 34.50 5.16
C TRP A 496 -21.56 33.49 6.18
N THR A 497 -22.43 32.53 6.50
CA THR A 497 -22.05 31.36 7.30
C THR A 497 -21.78 30.21 6.35
N PRO A 498 -20.57 29.61 6.33
CA PRO A 498 -20.23 28.53 5.41
C PRO A 498 -21.24 27.37 5.41
N ILE A 499 -21.46 26.77 4.25
CA ILE A 499 -22.24 25.53 4.10
C ILE A 499 -21.33 24.34 4.37
N GLY A 500 -21.75 23.48 5.31
CA GLY A 500 -20.91 22.40 5.81
C GLY A 500 -19.73 22.93 6.64
N LYS A 501 -19.24 22.12 7.57
CA LYS A 501 -18.12 22.47 8.44
C LYS A 501 -17.15 21.31 8.55
N PHE A 502 -15.88 21.62 8.77
CA PHE A 502 -14.93 20.60 9.17
C PHE A 502 -15.17 20.26 10.65
N ALA A 503 -15.37 18.98 10.93
CA ALA A 503 -15.25 18.43 12.27
C ALA A 503 -14.49 17.12 12.16
N GLY A 504 -13.45 16.96 12.98
CA GLY A 504 -12.75 15.68 13.08
C GLY A 504 -13.69 14.60 13.60
N THR A 505 -13.54 13.38 13.12
CA THR A 505 -14.22 12.23 13.71
C THR A 505 -13.60 11.89 15.07
N ALA A 506 -14.33 11.11 15.90
CA ALA A 506 -13.77 10.64 17.17
C ALA A 506 -12.58 9.67 16.97
N GLU A 507 -12.53 9.01 15.81
CA GLU A 507 -11.51 8.02 15.44
C GLU A 507 -10.27 8.68 14.82
N ASP A 508 -10.49 9.72 14.01
CA ASP A 508 -9.45 10.53 13.38
C ASP A 508 -9.86 12.01 13.38
N PRO A 509 -9.22 12.84 14.25
CA PRO A 509 -9.46 14.28 14.31
C PRO A 509 -9.12 15.06 13.03
N ASP A 510 -8.33 14.47 12.12
CA ASP A 510 -7.93 15.06 10.85
C ASP A 510 -8.80 14.61 9.67
N MET A 511 -9.65 13.60 9.87
CA MET A 511 -10.64 13.16 8.89
C MET A 511 -11.97 13.90 9.08
N PRO A 512 -12.61 14.44 8.01
CA PRO A 512 -13.86 15.17 8.14
C PRO A 512 -15.03 14.22 8.42
N ASP A 513 -15.83 14.55 9.43
CA ASP A 513 -17.10 13.88 9.71
C ASP A 513 -18.11 14.18 8.57
N PRO A 514 -18.52 13.15 7.80
CA PRO A 514 -19.40 13.33 6.65
C PRO A 514 -20.81 13.79 7.03
N SER A 515 -21.21 13.68 8.31
CA SER A 515 -22.54 14.13 8.78
C SER A 515 -22.66 15.65 8.88
N VAL A 516 -21.53 16.37 8.91
CA VAL A 516 -21.48 17.83 9.03
C VAL A 516 -20.74 18.52 7.88
N ALA A 517 -20.05 17.76 7.04
CA ALA A 517 -19.48 18.22 5.78
C ALA A 517 -20.52 18.14 4.64
N PHE A 518 -20.36 18.95 3.60
CA PHE A 518 -21.14 18.79 2.39
C PHE A 518 -20.66 17.58 1.59
N THR A 519 -21.56 16.63 1.31
CA THR A 519 -21.26 15.36 0.62
C THR A 519 -22.08 15.17 -0.66
N GLY A 520 -23.08 16.03 -0.89
CA GLY A 520 -23.91 16.05 -2.09
C GLY A 520 -23.26 16.72 -3.31
N THR A 521 -24.07 17.07 -4.31
CA THR A 521 -23.58 17.79 -5.51
C THR A 521 -24.17 19.18 -5.59
N PHE A 522 -23.35 20.16 -5.95
CA PHE A 522 -23.78 21.54 -6.22
C PHE A 522 -23.40 21.93 -7.65
N ASN A 523 -24.40 21.98 -8.52
CA ASN A 523 -24.24 22.40 -9.90
C ASN A 523 -24.67 23.87 -10.05
N GLY A 524 -23.75 24.76 -10.42
CA GLY A 524 -24.06 26.16 -10.63
C GLY A 524 -24.91 26.42 -11.88
N GLY A 525 -25.11 25.44 -12.77
CA GLY A 525 -25.93 25.58 -13.97
C GLY A 525 -25.45 26.66 -14.93
N GLY A 526 -24.18 27.10 -14.81
CA GLY A 526 -23.63 28.26 -15.51
C GLY A 526 -24.00 29.61 -14.89
N HIS A 527 -24.68 29.63 -13.74
CA HIS A 527 -25.09 30.84 -13.04
C HIS A 527 -24.00 31.42 -12.14
N THR A 528 -24.22 32.67 -11.73
CA THR A 528 -23.30 33.45 -10.90
C THR A 528 -23.81 33.62 -9.48
N ILE A 529 -22.95 33.39 -8.48
CA ILE A 529 -23.13 33.88 -7.10
C ILE A 529 -22.24 35.12 -6.91
N SER A 530 -22.84 36.27 -6.63
CA SER A 530 -22.13 37.55 -6.51
C SER A 530 -22.07 38.06 -5.06
N ASN A 531 -21.03 38.85 -4.78
CA ASN A 531 -20.91 39.68 -3.57
C ASN A 531 -20.88 38.87 -2.25
N LEU A 532 -20.33 37.64 -2.28
CA LEU A 532 -20.10 36.84 -1.09
C LEU A 532 -19.20 37.61 -0.11
N LYS A 533 -19.66 37.79 1.14
CA LYS A 533 -18.88 38.40 2.21
C LYS A 533 -18.75 37.46 3.39
N ILE A 534 -17.54 37.20 3.87
CA ILE A 534 -17.28 36.53 5.15
C ILE A 534 -16.28 37.39 5.92
N ASN A 535 -16.67 37.89 7.10
CA ASN A 535 -15.84 38.80 7.88
C ASN A 535 -15.25 38.10 9.09
N ASP A 536 -13.92 38.07 9.14
CA ASP A 536 -13.11 37.71 10.30
C ASP A 536 -13.53 36.39 10.96
N ALA A 537 -13.74 35.36 10.13
CA ALA A 537 -14.10 34.03 10.61
C ALA A 537 -13.08 33.55 11.66
N ALA A 538 -13.60 33.08 12.79
CA ALA A 538 -12.83 32.56 13.93
C ALA A 538 -12.81 31.02 13.99
N THR A 539 -13.24 30.35 12.92
CA THR A 539 -13.33 28.90 12.84
C THR A 539 -11.95 28.26 12.72
N ALA A 540 -11.78 27.07 13.32
CA ALA A 540 -10.50 26.37 13.28
C ALA A 540 -10.12 25.84 11.87
N ARG A 541 -11.07 25.42 11.04
CA ARG A 541 -10.83 24.91 9.67
C ARG A 541 -12.03 25.17 8.76
N GLY A 542 -11.76 25.56 7.52
CA GLY A 542 -12.75 25.64 6.44
C GLY A 542 -13.59 26.91 6.42
N VAL A 543 -13.17 27.89 5.62
CA VAL A 543 -13.88 29.15 5.38
C VAL A 543 -14.11 29.34 3.89
N GLY A 544 -15.36 29.53 3.49
CA GLY A 544 -15.80 29.84 2.12
C GLY A 544 -17.31 29.75 1.97
N LEU A 545 -17.83 29.83 0.74
CA LEU A 545 -19.24 29.52 0.45
C LEU A 545 -19.60 28.16 1.06
N PHE A 546 -18.74 27.17 0.83
CA PHE A 546 -18.68 25.90 1.54
C PHE A 546 -17.50 25.89 2.51
N GLY A 547 -17.75 25.51 3.76
CA GLY A 547 -16.70 25.40 4.77
C GLY A 547 -15.88 24.14 4.57
N CYS A 548 -16.55 23.00 4.45
CA CYS A 548 -15.92 21.71 4.18
C CYS A 548 -16.78 20.86 3.25
N THR A 549 -16.10 20.26 2.27
CA THR A 549 -16.67 19.25 1.37
C THR A 549 -15.88 17.94 1.52
N ALA A 550 -16.58 16.80 1.49
CA ALA A 550 -15.99 15.49 1.76
C ALA A 550 -16.64 14.36 0.94
N GLY A 551 -16.03 13.18 0.97
CA GLY A 551 -16.56 11.99 0.32
C GLY A 551 -16.65 12.18 -1.20
N SER A 552 -17.84 11.99 -1.76
CA SER A 552 -18.12 12.12 -3.19
C SER A 552 -18.61 13.51 -3.63
N ALA A 553 -18.44 14.54 -2.78
CA ALA A 553 -18.95 15.87 -3.09
C ALA A 553 -18.40 16.42 -4.41
N VAL A 554 -19.28 17.01 -5.22
CA VAL A 554 -18.91 17.68 -6.48
C VAL A 554 -19.47 19.10 -6.49
N ILE A 555 -18.61 20.08 -6.78
CA ILE A 555 -19.02 21.47 -7.06
C ILE A 555 -18.63 21.76 -8.51
N SER A 556 -19.64 22.13 -9.30
CA SER A 556 -19.47 22.27 -10.75
C SER A 556 -20.21 23.45 -11.36
N ASP A 557 -19.75 23.91 -12.53
CA ASP A 557 -20.46 24.84 -13.41
C ASP A 557 -20.92 26.14 -12.73
N LEU A 558 -20.06 26.73 -11.90
CA LEU A 558 -20.39 27.86 -11.02
C LEU A 558 -19.47 29.05 -11.27
N THR A 559 -20.03 30.25 -11.40
CA THR A 559 -19.26 31.49 -11.32
C THR A 559 -19.45 32.13 -9.94
N VAL A 560 -18.37 32.48 -9.26
CA VAL A 560 -18.37 33.33 -8.06
C VAL A 560 -17.74 34.67 -8.41
N LYS A 561 -18.43 35.76 -8.07
CA LYS A 561 -18.03 37.12 -8.45
C LYS A 561 -17.95 38.04 -7.24
N ASN A 562 -16.91 38.87 -7.18
CA ASN A 562 -16.72 39.90 -6.16
C ASN A 562 -16.77 39.37 -4.70
N ALA A 563 -16.07 38.28 -4.42
CA ALA A 563 -16.00 37.68 -3.10
C ALA A 563 -15.00 38.39 -2.19
N ALA A 564 -15.42 38.73 -0.98
CA ALA A 564 -14.57 39.27 0.07
C ALA A 564 -14.60 38.34 1.30
N VAL A 565 -13.51 37.60 1.53
CA VAL A 565 -13.41 36.60 2.60
C VAL A 565 -12.21 36.92 3.49
N SER A 566 -12.45 37.13 4.79
CA SER A 566 -11.38 37.22 5.78
C SER A 566 -11.56 36.22 6.92
N ALA A 567 -10.46 35.60 7.34
CA ALA A 567 -10.40 34.71 8.50
C ALA A 567 -9.19 35.07 9.38
N LYS A 568 -9.43 35.20 10.68
CA LYS A 568 -8.39 35.55 11.68
C LYS A 568 -7.85 34.34 12.43
N ALA A 569 -8.40 33.16 12.17
CA ALA A 569 -7.98 31.91 12.76
C ALA A 569 -8.22 30.77 11.78
N GLY A 570 -7.51 29.67 11.98
CA GLY A 570 -7.72 28.41 11.29
C GLY A 570 -7.07 28.27 9.92
N ASN A 571 -7.33 27.11 9.31
CA ASN A 571 -6.73 26.68 8.04
C ASN A 571 -7.81 26.49 6.95
N GLY A 572 -7.45 26.72 5.69
CA GLY A 572 -8.32 26.46 4.54
C GLY A 572 -9.34 27.57 4.34
N VAL A 573 -8.91 28.64 3.67
CA VAL A 573 -9.71 29.85 3.43
C VAL A 573 -9.81 30.10 1.94
N ALA A 574 -11.04 30.20 1.42
CA ALA A 574 -11.31 30.53 0.03
C ALA A 574 -12.69 31.15 -0.19
N ALA A 575 -12.96 31.62 -1.41
CA ALA A 575 -14.30 32.09 -1.78
C ALA A 575 -15.28 30.92 -1.96
N VAL A 576 -14.85 29.80 -2.58
CA VAL A 576 -15.76 28.69 -2.91
C VAL A 576 -15.71 27.59 -1.84
N VAL A 577 -14.56 26.96 -1.63
CA VAL A 577 -14.41 25.84 -0.70
C VAL A 577 -13.24 26.05 0.24
N GLY A 578 -13.50 26.16 1.53
CA GLY A 578 -12.43 26.26 2.53
C GLY A 578 -11.57 25.00 2.59
N MET A 579 -12.18 23.86 2.94
CA MET A 579 -11.53 22.54 2.95
C MET A 579 -12.19 21.58 1.95
N ALA A 580 -11.42 21.09 0.99
CA ALA A 580 -11.85 20.12 -0.01
C ALA A 580 -11.14 18.77 0.24
N LEU A 581 -11.89 17.79 0.76
CA LEU A 581 -11.38 16.53 1.27
C LEU A 581 -12.07 15.35 0.56
N GLN A 582 -11.95 15.32 -0.77
CA GLN A 582 -12.57 14.33 -1.65
C GLN A 582 -11.50 13.52 -2.40
N THR A 583 -11.70 12.22 -2.55
CA THR A 583 -10.74 11.35 -3.26
C THR A 583 -10.94 11.34 -4.79
N ASN A 584 -11.71 12.29 -5.35
CA ASN A 584 -12.07 12.33 -6.77
C ASN A 584 -11.23 13.35 -7.57
N ASP A 585 -10.70 12.92 -8.72
CA ASP A 585 -9.88 13.69 -9.68
C ASP A 585 -10.59 14.92 -10.30
N ALA A 586 -11.92 15.04 -10.15
CA ALA A 586 -12.70 16.19 -10.65
C ALA A 586 -13.78 16.64 -9.66
N ALA A 587 -13.42 16.75 -8.38
CA ALA A 587 -14.34 17.20 -7.33
C ALA A 587 -14.77 18.67 -7.50
N ILE A 588 -13.86 19.54 -7.96
CA ILE A 588 -14.15 20.94 -8.27
C ILE A 588 -13.95 21.15 -9.77
N LYS A 589 -15.02 21.45 -10.51
CA LYS A 589 -15.01 21.43 -11.97
C LYS A 589 -15.68 22.64 -12.60
N ASN A 590 -15.06 23.27 -13.59
CA ASN A 590 -15.70 24.38 -14.32
C ASN A 590 -16.21 25.49 -13.36
N VAL A 591 -15.37 25.86 -12.39
CA VAL A 591 -15.66 26.92 -11.43
C VAL A 591 -14.82 28.15 -11.76
N ALA A 592 -15.45 29.31 -11.85
CA ALA A 592 -14.81 30.57 -12.17
C ALA A 592 -14.90 31.55 -10.98
N LEU A 593 -13.77 32.14 -10.57
CA LEU A 593 -13.71 33.23 -9.59
C LEU A 593 -13.28 34.51 -10.31
N VAL A 594 -14.20 35.47 -10.43
CA VAL A 594 -14.05 36.65 -11.31
C VAL A 594 -14.40 37.97 -10.61
N GLY A 595 -13.96 39.09 -11.17
CA GLY A 595 -14.20 40.42 -10.58
C GLY A 595 -13.27 40.73 -9.40
N ASP A 596 -13.75 41.59 -8.50
CA ASP A 596 -12.95 42.16 -7.41
C ASP A 596 -12.98 41.21 -6.19
N ASN A 597 -12.11 40.19 -6.22
CA ASN A 597 -12.03 39.19 -5.16
C ASN A 597 -10.87 39.48 -4.21
N THR A 598 -11.14 39.50 -2.90
CA THR A 598 -10.12 39.63 -1.85
C THR A 598 -10.27 38.52 -0.82
N ILE A 599 -9.27 37.67 -0.68
CA ILE A 599 -9.29 36.55 0.27
C ILE A 599 -8.09 36.68 1.21
N SER A 600 -8.35 36.69 2.52
CA SER A 600 -7.31 36.80 3.55
C SER A 600 -7.46 35.73 4.63
N GLY A 601 -6.35 35.11 4.99
CA GLY A 601 -6.30 34.06 6.01
C GLY A 601 -4.88 33.76 6.48
N ILE A 602 -4.75 32.88 7.47
CA ILE A 602 -3.45 32.54 8.06
C ILE A 602 -2.78 31.37 7.33
N SER A 603 -3.52 30.33 6.97
CA SER A 603 -2.96 29.13 6.32
C SER A 603 -3.89 28.54 5.27
N MET A 604 -3.30 27.97 4.21
CA MET A 604 -3.99 27.38 3.07
C MET A 604 -5.03 28.35 2.50
N VAL A 605 -4.55 29.49 2.00
CA VAL A 605 -5.40 30.57 1.48
C VAL A 605 -5.43 30.51 -0.04
N GLY A 606 -6.60 30.24 -0.62
CA GLY A 606 -6.78 30.27 -2.07
C GLY A 606 -8.06 30.95 -2.52
N GLY A 607 -8.18 31.20 -3.82
CA GLY A 607 -9.39 31.83 -4.36
C GLY A 607 -10.55 30.83 -4.41
N ILE A 608 -10.36 29.69 -5.07
CA ILE A 608 -11.42 28.68 -5.22
C ILE A 608 -11.34 27.65 -4.10
N VAL A 609 -10.16 27.10 -3.83
CA VAL A 609 -9.96 26.08 -2.80
C VAL A 609 -8.95 26.59 -1.77
N GLY A 610 -9.30 26.49 -0.48
CA GLY A 610 -8.36 26.82 0.59
C GLY A 610 -7.29 25.73 0.69
N GLY A 611 -7.68 24.53 1.10
CA GLY A 611 -6.79 23.37 1.11
C GLY A 611 -7.45 22.00 1.22
N GLY A 612 -6.63 20.95 1.14
CA GLY A 612 -7.04 19.55 1.27
C GLY A 612 -6.52 18.63 0.16
N TYR A 613 -7.21 17.52 -0.09
CA TYR A 613 -6.96 16.58 -1.19
C TYR A 613 -8.20 16.56 -2.07
N CYS A 614 -8.13 17.12 -3.26
CA CYS A 614 -9.22 17.09 -4.22
C CYS A 614 -8.69 17.32 -5.65
N GLY A 615 -9.32 16.72 -6.64
CA GLY A 615 -9.04 17.07 -8.01
C GLY A 615 -9.73 18.37 -8.43
N VAL A 616 -9.02 19.21 -9.18
CA VAL A 616 -9.51 20.51 -9.68
C VAL A 616 -9.34 20.56 -11.19
N GLU A 617 -10.44 20.75 -11.92
CA GLU A 617 -10.48 20.65 -13.37
C GLU A 617 -11.18 21.85 -14.01
N SER A 618 -10.58 22.44 -15.05
CA SER A 618 -11.23 23.47 -15.88
C SER A 618 -11.68 24.71 -15.07
N CYS A 619 -10.93 25.09 -14.04
CA CYS A 619 -11.28 26.23 -13.19
C CYS A 619 -10.50 27.48 -13.58
N THR A 620 -11.11 28.66 -13.39
CA THR A 620 -10.47 29.95 -13.65
C THR A 620 -10.52 30.85 -12.41
N ALA A 621 -9.43 31.52 -12.04
CA ALA A 621 -9.41 32.41 -10.88
C ALA A 621 -8.69 33.74 -11.12
N SER A 622 -9.24 34.82 -10.54
CA SER A 622 -8.59 36.11 -10.39
C SER A 622 -8.91 36.67 -9.00
N ALA A 623 -7.89 36.85 -8.17
CA ALA A 623 -8.08 37.33 -6.80
C ALA A 623 -6.82 37.96 -6.20
N ASP A 624 -7.04 38.86 -5.25
CA ASP A 624 -6.02 39.35 -4.33
C ASP A 624 -6.02 38.50 -3.05
N ILE A 625 -4.94 37.75 -2.87
CA ILE A 625 -4.71 36.85 -1.75
C ILE A 625 -3.80 37.52 -0.72
N VAL A 626 -4.23 37.58 0.53
CA VAL A 626 -3.46 38.14 1.65
C VAL A 626 -3.21 37.06 2.69
N LEU A 627 -1.98 36.53 2.69
CA LEU A 627 -1.52 35.53 3.64
C LEU A 627 -1.00 36.22 4.90
N LEU A 628 -1.78 36.15 5.97
CA LEU A 628 -1.45 36.73 7.28
C LEU A 628 -0.31 35.94 7.94
N SER A 629 0.42 36.57 8.87
CA SER A 629 1.54 35.94 9.57
C SER A 629 1.07 34.77 10.46
N GLY A 630 1.75 33.61 10.35
CA GLY A 630 1.45 32.37 11.08
C GLY A 630 2.47 31.27 10.73
N ALA A 631 2.51 30.15 11.45
CA ALA A 631 3.47 29.07 11.19
C ALA A 631 2.95 28.08 10.12
N GLY A 632 3.77 27.72 9.12
CA GLY A 632 3.45 26.67 8.14
C GLY A 632 2.44 27.09 7.08
N ASN A 633 2.62 28.27 6.49
CA ASN A 633 1.58 28.93 5.69
C ASN A 633 1.75 28.64 4.19
N SER A 634 0.62 28.51 3.48
CA SER A 634 0.61 28.36 2.02
C SER A 634 -0.49 29.19 1.35
N ALA A 635 -0.20 29.71 0.14
CA ALA A 635 -1.14 30.50 -0.63
C ALA A 635 -1.00 30.32 -2.15
N GLY A 636 -2.12 30.39 -2.86
CA GLY A 636 -2.18 30.49 -4.31
C GLY A 636 -3.53 30.98 -4.80
N ILE A 637 -3.60 31.64 -5.97
CA ILE A 637 -4.84 32.31 -6.40
C ILE A 637 -5.95 31.31 -6.72
N LEU A 638 -5.62 30.12 -7.24
CA LEU A 638 -6.60 29.04 -7.37
C LEU A 638 -6.74 28.27 -6.05
N ALA A 639 -5.61 27.82 -5.50
CA ALA A 639 -5.57 26.93 -4.36
C ALA A 639 -4.49 27.30 -3.33
N GLY A 640 -4.84 27.31 -2.05
CA GLY A 640 -3.90 27.67 -0.99
C GLY A 640 -2.83 26.60 -0.72
N GLY A 641 -3.26 25.39 -0.36
CA GLY A 641 -2.35 24.28 -0.08
C GLY A 641 -3.05 22.94 -0.19
N MET A 642 -2.58 22.11 -1.12
CA MET A 642 -3.15 20.81 -1.38
C MET A 642 -2.13 19.69 -1.19
N SER A 643 -2.54 18.63 -0.52
CA SER A 643 -1.72 17.44 -0.25
C SER A 643 -2.54 16.20 -0.55
N ASP A 644 -2.17 15.45 -1.57
CA ASP A 644 -2.86 14.22 -1.96
C ASP A 644 -2.45 13.09 -1.01
N MET A 645 -3.36 12.59 -0.17
CA MET A 645 -3.06 11.48 0.76
C MET A 645 -2.96 10.11 0.05
N GLY A 646 -2.46 10.07 -1.20
CA GLY A 646 -2.39 8.87 -2.03
C GLY A 646 -3.68 8.56 -2.82
N THR A 647 -4.61 9.51 -2.85
CA THR A 647 -5.92 9.45 -3.54
C THR A 647 -5.80 9.60 -5.06
N GLY A 648 -4.69 10.16 -5.56
CA GLY A 648 -4.39 10.27 -6.99
C GLY A 648 -4.77 11.60 -7.64
N CYS A 649 -5.16 12.60 -6.85
CA CYS A 649 -5.69 13.90 -7.31
C CYS A 649 -4.76 14.65 -8.28
N SER A 650 -5.38 15.43 -9.18
CA SER A 650 -4.69 16.26 -10.19
C SER A 650 -5.29 17.66 -10.28
N ILE A 651 -4.47 18.64 -10.71
CA ILE A 651 -4.95 19.97 -11.16
C ILE A 651 -4.81 20.01 -12.68
N VAL A 652 -5.91 20.17 -13.42
CA VAL A 652 -5.90 20.01 -14.87
C VAL A 652 -6.68 21.11 -15.58
N SER A 653 -6.03 21.75 -16.55
CA SER A 653 -6.64 22.78 -17.40
C SER A 653 -7.20 23.97 -16.62
N CYS A 654 -6.48 24.42 -15.59
CA CYS A 654 -6.90 25.55 -14.75
C CYS A 654 -6.09 26.82 -15.06
N ASP A 655 -6.77 27.96 -15.02
CA ASP A 655 -6.19 29.24 -15.43
C ASP A 655 -6.28 30.29 -14.32
N VAL A 656 -5.19 30.99 -14.05
CA VAL A 656 -5.19 32.22 -13.25
C VAL A 656 -4.98 33.39 -14.18
N THR A 657 -5.93 34.30 -14.25
CA THR A 657 -5.94 35.37 -15.26
C THR A 657 -5.43 36.72 -14.73
N GLY A 658 -5.15 36.80 -13.43
CA GLY A 658 -4.64 37.99 -12.77
C GLY A 658 -4.80 37.95 -11.27
N GLY A 659 -4.31 39.00 -10.61
CA GLY A 659 -4.41 39.16 -9.15
C GLY A 659 -3.05 39.24 -8.47
N SER A 660 -3.07 39.22 -7.15
CA SER A 660 -1.87 39.36 -6.34
C SER A 660 -1.84 38.39 -5.18
N ILE A 661 -0.64 38.05 -4.72
CA ILE A 661 -0.41 37.34 -3.47
C ILE A 661 0.54 38.18 -2.62
N SER A 662 0.08 38.58 -1.44
CA SER A 662 0.86 39.37 -0.47
C SER A 662 1.02 38.58 0.83
N VAL A 663 2.26 38.37 1.25
CA VAL A 663 2.58 37.66 2.49
C VAL A 663 2.97 38.66 3.59
N GLY A 664 2.39 38.49 4.79
CA GLY A 664 2.70 39.32 5.96
C GLY A 664 4.17 39.22 6.40
N ASP A 665 4.64 40.24 7.14
CA ASP A 665 6.05 40.55 7.42
C ASP A 665 6.88 39.52 8.24
N GLY A 666 6.36 38.32 8.49
CA GLY A 666 7.12 37.21 9.06
C GLY A 666 7.58 37.41 10.50
N SER A 667 6.99 38.35 11.27
CA SER A 667 7.32 38.70 12.66
C SER A 667 7.13 37.57 13.72
N GLY A 668 7.12 36.30 13.31
CA GLY A 668 6.95 35.11 14.16
C GLY A 668 7.76 33.87 13.77
N GLY A 669 8.78 33.97 12.91
CA GLY A 669 9.61 32.82 12.51
C GLY A 669 8.98 31.90 11.45
N SER A 670 8.05 32.45 10.66
CA SER A 670 7.20 31.73 9.72
C SER A 670 7.90 31.35 8.41
N VAL A 671 7.65 30.13 7.93
CA VAL A 671 7.89 29.75 6.54
C VAL A 671 6.59 29.85 5.74
N SER A 672 6.64 30.57 4.62
CA SER A 672 5.51 30.71 3.68
C SER A 672 5.86 30.10 2.33
N VAL A 673 4.98 29.23 1.84
CA VAL A 673 5.06 28.56 0.52
C VAL A 673 4.02 29.17 -0.41
N VAL A 674 4.43 29.69 -1.57
CA VAL A 674 3.52 30.49 -2.42
C VAL A 674 3.65 30.10 -3.88
N GLY A 675 2.52 29.93 -4.55
CA GLY A 675 2.46 29.73 -6.00
C GLY A 675 1.34 30.54 -6.64
N GLY A 676 1.53 31.06 -7.85
CA GLY A 676 0.49 31.83 -8.53
C GLY A 676 -0.82 31.05 -8.72
N LEU A 677 -0.73 29.76 -9.08
CA LEU A 677 -1.85 28.83 -9.14
C LEU A 677 -2.12 28.21 -7.77
N ALA A 678 -1.14 27.47 -7.24
CA ALA A 678 -1.27 26.70 -6.01
C ALA A 678 -0.09 26.92 -5.06
N GLY A 679 -0.33 27.12 -3.76
CA GLY A 679 0.78 27.24 -2.81
C GLY A 679 1.55 25.92 -2.67
N CYS A 680 0.87 24.90 -2.17
CA CYS A 680 1.42 23.54 -2.05
C CYS A 680 0.62 22.56 -2.92
N ALA A 681 1.29 21.63 -3.59
CA ALA A 681 0.69 20.53 -4.34
C ALA A 681 1.54 19.26 -4.15
N THR A 682 1.66 18.82 -2.89
CA THR A 682 2.44 17.62 -2.56
C THR A 682 1.61 16.37 -2.78
N ASP A 683 2.29 15.31 -3.20
CA ASP A 683 1.72 14.00 -3.49
C ASP A 683 0.75 13.89 -4.65
N TYR A 684 0.41 15.02 -5.30
CA TYR A 684 -0.45 15.05 -6.48
C TYR A 684 0.14 14.20 -7.58
N LYS A 685 -0.74 13.55 -8.34
CA LYS A 685 -0.37 12.84 -9.56
C LYS A 685 0.15 13.79 -10.62
N ALA A 686 -0.58 14.87 -10.87
CA ALA A 686 -0.18 15.83 -11.90
C ALA A 686 -0.75 17.25 -11.74
N ILE A 687 -0.03 18.21 -12.31
CA ILE A 687 -0.49 19.57 -12.61
C ILE A 687 -0.31 19.74 -14.12
N LYS A 688 -1.41 19.79 -14.88
CA LYS A 688 -1.34 19.72 -16.36
C LYS A 688 -2.10 20.83 -17.04
N ASN A 689 -1.50 21.38 -18.09
CA ASN A 689 -2.13 22.34 -18.99
C ASN A 689 -2.72 23.55 -18.26
N CYS A 690 -2.10 23.98 -17.16
CA CYS A 690 -2.56 25.14 -16.39
C CYS A 690 -1.82 26.41 -16.83
N SER A 691 -2.49 27.56 -16.76
CA SER A 691 -1.87 28.86 -17.03
C SER A 691 -1.95 29.84 -15.85
N VAL A 692 -0.96 30.73 -15.74
CA VAL A 692 -0.95 31.86 -14.81
C VAL A 692 -0.50 33.09 -15.58
N ASP A 693 -1.35 34.11 -15.64
CA ASP A 693 -1.07 35.35 -16.36
C ASP A 693 -1.27 36.58 -15.46
N ASN A 694 -0.39 37.57 -15.60
CA ASN A 694 -0.47 38.88 -14.93
C ASN A 694 -0.60 38.82 -13.40
N VAL A 695 0.14 37.93 -12.76
CA VAL A 695 0.14 37.77 -11.29
C VAL A 695 1.31 38.50 -10.64
N THR A 696 1.02 39.20 -9.54
CA THR A 696 2.04 39.80 -8.67
C THR A 696 2.22 38.99 -7.39
N ILE A 697 3.45 38.59 -7.04
CA ILE A 697 3.77 37.88 -5.79
C ILE A 697 4.75 38.70 -4.96
N THR A 698 4.37 39.04 -3.72
CA THR A 698 5.25 39.68 -2.75
C THR A 698 5.51 38.73 -1.58
N ALA A 699 6.76 38.24 -1.50
CA ALA A 699 7.22 37.29 -0.50
C ALA A 699 8.37 37.91 0.31
N PRO A 700 8.18 38.21 1.60
CA PRO A 700 9.22 38.78 2.44
C PRO A 700 10.23 37.73 2.90
N LYS A 701 11.26 38.20 3.61
CA LYS A 701 12.30 37.38 4.21
C LYS A 701 11.72 36.26 5.08
N GLY A 702 12.24 35.05 4.91
CA GLY A 702 11.77 33.84 5.60
C GLY A 702 10.76 33.01 4.79
N SER A 703 10.23 33.56 3.68
CA SER A 703 9.44 32.76 2.73
C SER A 703 10.35 31.77 1.98
N VAL A 704 9.84 30.57 1.70
CA VAL A 704 10.61 29.49 1.04
C VAL A 704 9.71 28.77 0.05
N MET A 705 10.26 28.34 -1.10
CA MET A 705 9.51 27.62 -2.14
C MET A 705 8.44 28.52 -2.77
N ILE A 706 8.90 29.50 -3.53
CA ILE A 706 8.05 30.49 -4.19
C ILE A 706 8.05 30.20 -5.70
N GLY A 707 6.88 29.88 -6.26
CA GLY A 707 6.71 29.54 -7.67
C GLY A 707 5.81 30.53 -8.40
N GLY A 708 6.07 30.77 -9.68
CA GLY A 708 5.10 31.46 -10.53
C GLY A 708 3.83 30.63 -10.76
N LEU A 709 3.95 29.31 -10.84
CA LEU A 709 2.82 28.37 -10.93
C LEU A 709 2.53 27.75 -9.54
N VAL A 710 3.49 27.02 -8.97
CA VAL A 710 3.31 26.26 -7.73
C VAL A 710 4.46 26.49 -6.76
N GLY A 711 4.18 26.75 -5.48
CA GLY A 711 5.23 26.99 -4.49
C GLY A 711 6.06 25.73 -4.23
N ALA A 712 5.40 24.73 -3.62
CA ALA A 712 5.99 23.41 -3.37
C ALA A 712 5.20 22.31 -4.10
N ALA A 713 5.92 21.40 -4.74
CA ALA A 713 5.31 20.25 -5.42
C ALA A 713 6.12 18.97 -5.17
N GLY A 714 5.60 17.84 -5.63
CA GLY A 714 6.32 16.57 -5.67
C GLY A 714 5.70 15.50 -4.78
N LYS A 715 6.03 14.25 -5.10
CA LYS A 715 5.63 13.08 -4.33
C LYS A 715 6.49 12.98 -3.07
N ILE A 716 5.86 12.99 -1.92
CA ILE A 716 6.54 12.75 -0.64
C ILE A 716 6.70 11.23 -0.51
N THR A 717 7.94 10.80 -0.33
CA THR A 717 8.28 9.38 -0.20
C THR A 717 8.72 9.13 1.22
N GLU A 718 7.86 8.51 2.05
CA GLU A 718 8.31 8.05 3.36
C GLU A 718 9.32 6.90 3.17
N GLY A 719 10.54 7.09 3.68
CA GLY A 719 11.55 6.03 3.76
C GLY A 719 12.33 5.69 2.49
N ALA A 720 12.28 6.49 1.41
CA ALA A 720 13.14 6.27 0.25
C ALA A 720 13.46 7.54 -0.52
N MET A 721 14.76 7.84 -0.65
CA MET A 721 15.26 8.69 -1.74
C MET A 721 14.78 8.07 -3.06
N ALA A 722 13.94 8.81 -3.77
CA ALA A 722 13.50 8.55 -5.13
C ALA A 722 14.37 7.67 -6.02
N ALA A 723 13.74 6.64 -6.57
CA ALA A 723 14.23 5.96 -7.76
C ALA A 723 13.10 5.53 -8.71
N ASP A 724 11.84 5.93 -8.50
CA ASP A 724 10.82 5.80 -9.53
C ASP A 724 10.40 7.14 -10.13
N ALA A 725 10.97 7.43 -11.29
CA ALA A 725 10.47 8.45 -12.21
C ALA A 725 8.98 8.26 -12.58
N ARG A 726 8.34 7.12 -12.26
CA ARG A 726 6.92 6.85 -12.54
C ARG A 726 5.95 7.23 -11.41
N SER A 727 6.44 7.64 -10.23
CA SER A 727 5.58 8.09 -9.11
C SER A 727 5.80 9.55 -8.71
N ALA A 728 6.67 10.29 -9.41
CA ALA A 728 6.88 11.71 -9.19
C ALA A 728 5.66 12.53 -9.66
N THR A 729 5.37 13.64 -8.99
CA THR A 729 4.34 14.58 -9.46
C THR A 729 4.74 15.13 -10.82
N LEU A 730 3.87 14.98 -11.82
CA LEU A 730 4.10 15.46 -13.18
C LEU A 730 3.52 16.86 -13.36
N ILE A 731 4.38 17.86 -13.56
CA ILE A 731 4.02 19.22 -13.96
C ILE A 731 4.24 19.31 -15.48
N GLU A 732 3.17 19.36 -16.26
CA GLU A 732 3.25 19.21 -17.71
C GLU A 732 2.43 20.25 -18.47
N GLY A 733 3.06 20.90 -19.47
CA GLY A 733 2.35 21.78 -20.39
C GLY A 733 1.80 23.07 -19.77
N CYS A 734 2.36 23.49 -18.62
CA CYS A 734 1.89 24.68 -17.92
C CYS A 734 2.62 25.96 -18.39
N ALA A 735 1.91 27.09 -18.36
CA ALA A 735 2.43 28.37 -18.81
C ALA A 735 2.29 29.46 -17.72
N VAL A 736 3.35 30.23 -17.51
CA VAL A 736 3.36 31.42 -16.65
C VAL A 736 3.80 32.61 -17.50
N SER A 737 2.99 33.66 -17.55
CA SER A 737 3.27 34.91 -18.24
C SER A 737 2.88 36.12 -17.38
N GLY A 738 3.45 37.29 -17.67
CA GLY A 738 3.14 38.52 -16.91
C GLY A 738 3.49 38.45 -15.41
N LEU A 739 4.32 37.50 -14.98
CA LEU A 739 4.67 37.32 -13.57
C LEU A 739 5.50 38.52 -13.08
N THR A 740 5.11 39.10 -11.95
CA THR A 740 5.92 40.09 -11.22
C THR A 740 6.16 39.61 -9.80
N MET A 741 7.38 39.22 -9.47
CA MET A 741 7.72 38.68 -8.16
C MET A 741 8.76 39.55 -7.44
N LYS A 742 8.43 39.93 -6.21
CA LYS A 742 9.32 40.61 -5.26
C LYS A 742 9.56 39.68 -4.07
N ALA A 743 10.77 39.15 -3.95
CA ALA A 743 11.11 38.05 -3.07
C ALA A 743 12.26 38.39 -2.11
N ASP A 744 12.23 39.59 -1.50
CA ASP A 744 13.34 40.15 -0.71
C ASP A 744 13.68 39.26 0.50
N GLY A 745 14.76 38.48 0.40
CA GLY A 745 15.23 37.56 1.44
C GLY A 745 14.43 36.24 1.53
N ALA A 746 13.56 35.95 0.56
CA ALA A 746 12.96 34.63 0.39
C ALA A 746 13.94 33.68 -0.32
N SER A 747 13.72 32.37 -0.26
CA SER A 747 14.61 31.37 -0.89
C SER A 747 13.87 30.32 -1.72
N ARG A 748 14.58 29.69 -2.66
CA ARG A 748 14.06 28.66 -3.60
C ARG A 748 12.91 29.20 -4.43
N ILE A 749 13.26 30.10 -5.35
CA ILE A 749 12.31 30.90 -6.12
C ILE A 749 12.35 30.48 -7.59
N GLY A 750 11.23 30.07 -8.17
CA GLY A 750 11.17 29.62 -9.57
C GLY A 750 10.02 30.21 -10.38
N GLY A 751 10.23 30.35 -11.69
CA GLY A 751 9.19 30.82 -12.61
C GLY A 751 8.00 29.86 -12.76
N ILE A 752 8.20 28.55 -12.61
CA ILE A 752 7.15 27.53 -12.55
C ILE A 752 7.01 27.04 -11.11
N VAL A 753 8.04 26.43 -10.55
CA VAL A 753 8.00 25.82 -9.21
C VAL A 753 9.03 26.42 -8.27
N GLY A 754 8.70 26.63 -7.01
CA GLY A 754 9.70 26.99 -6.00
C GLY A 754 10.71 25.87 -5.81
N SER A 755 10.29 24.75 -5.22
CA SER A 755 11.08 23.52 -5.16
C SER A 755 10.24 22.29 -4.84
N GLY A 756 10.91 21.13 -4.75
CA GLY A 756 10.35 19.97 -4.04
C GLY A 756 10.08 20.32 -2.58
N PHE A 757 8.97 19.84 -2.02
CA PHE A 757 8.69 20.03 -0.59
C PHE A 757 9.79 19.36 0.25
N TYR A 758 10.54 20.16 1.00
CA TYR A 758 11.62 19.68 1.87
C TYR A 758 12.10 20.75 2.84
N PHE A 759 12.21 20.38 4.11
CA PHE A 759 12.86 21.18 5.14
C PHE A 759 13.94 20.34 5.82
N SER A 760 15.17 20.85 5.86
CA SER A 760 16.33 20.16 6.45
C SER A 760 16.46 20.34 7.96
N THR A 761 15.41 20.85 8.62
CA THR A 761 15.39 21.20 10.04
C THR A 761 14.25 20.46 10.73
N GLU A 762 14.49 20.04 11.98
CA GLU A 762 13.43 19.46 12.81
C GLU A 762 12.31 20.48 13.11
N PRO A 763 11.04 20.04 13.28
CA PRO A 763 10.58 18.66 13.29
C PRO A 763 10.32 18.08 11.89
N TYR A 764 10.38 18.90 10.83
CA TYR A 764 10.01 18.48 9.48
C TYR A 764 10.92 17.40 8.91
N LEU A 765 12.20 17.38 9.29
CA LEU A 765 13.14 16.35 8.86
C LEU A 765 12.72 14.95 9.33
N SER A 766 12.13 14.82 10.54
CA SER A 766 11.60 13.55 11.05
C SER A 766 10.40 13.03 10.25
N TYR A 767 9.54 13.91 9.73
CA TYR A 767 8.37 13.53 8.93
C TYR A 767 8.69 13.40 7.43
N TYR A 768 9.63 14.21 6.94
CA TYR A 768 9.97 14.35 5.51
C TYR A 768 11.49 14.24 5.32
N PRO A 769 12.07 13.04 5.52
CA PRO A 769 13.53 12.85 5.51
C PRO A 769 14.15 13.00 4.11
N VAL A 770 13.32 13.00 3.07
CA VAL A 770 13.76 13.12 1.69
C VAL A 770 12.95 14.19 0.96
N PRO A 771 13.56 14.92 0.01
CA PRO A 771 12.83 15.91 -0.76
C PRO A 771 11.75 15.30 -1.63
N ALA A 772 10.61 15.98 -1.77
CA ALA A 772 9.54 15.51 -2.65
C ALA A 772 9.98 15.49 -4.13
N ALA A 773 9.65 14.41 -4.85
CA ALA A 773 10.11 14.17 -6.22
C ALA A 773 9.11 14.66 -7.29
N MET A 774 9.58 15.37 -8.31
CA MET A 774 8.74 15.90 -9.39
C MET A 774 9.39 15.82 -10.78
N GLN A 775 8.56 15.89 -11.81
CA GLN A 775 8.98 16.05 -13.21
C GLN A 775 8.33 17.29 -13.79
N ILE A 776 9.12 18.18 -14.39
CA ILE A 776 8.63 19.38 -15.06
C ILE A 776 8.87 19.23 -16.56
N VAL A 777 7.81 19.23 -17.35
CA VAL A 777 7.86 18.86 -18.77
C VAL A 777 7.08 19.89 -19.59
N ASN A 778 7.69 20.41 -20.66
CA ASN A 778 7.00 21.30 -21.60
C ASN A 778 6.37 22.57 -20.98
N CYS A 779 6.95 23.10 -19.90
CA CYS A 779 6.43 24.31 -19.25
C CYS A 779 7.15 25.58 -19.72
N THR A 780 6.45 26.72 -19.70
CA THR A 780 7.02 28.03 -20.04
C THR A 780 6.80 29.04 -18.92
N ALA A 781 7.83 29.81 -18.57
CA ALA A 781 7.71 30.88 -17.58
C ALA A 781 8.23 32.21 -18.16
N GLY A 782 7.52 33.30 -17.91
CA GLY A 782 7.87 34.64 -18.37
C GLY A 782 7.41 35.73 -17.40
N GLY A 783 8.26 36.74 -17.21
CA GLY A 783 8.02 37.81 -16.24
C GLY A 783 9.30 38.33 -15.59
N THR A 784 9.17 38.99 -14.44
CA THR A 784 10.27 39.56 -13.66
C THR A 784 10.28 38.99 -12.25
N ILE A 785 11.46 38.56 -11.78
CA ILE A 785 11.71 38.20 -10.39
C ILE A 785 12.82 39.09 -9.84
N THR A 786 12.60 39.70 -8.68
CA THR A 786 13.55 40.57 -7.99
C THR A 786 13.75 40.13 -6.55
N GLY A 787 15.00 40.24 -6.06
CA GLY A 787 15.38 39.82 -4.72
C GLY A 787 15.49 38.29 -4.57
N GLY A 788 15.81 37.86 -3.36
CA GLY A 788 15.78 36.45 -2.95
C GLY A 788 17.04 35.64 -3.23
N GLU A 789 17.05 34.42 -2.71
CA GLU A 789 18.15 33.45 -2.75
C GLU A 789 17.72 32.20 -3.53
N ALA A 790 18.65 31.56 -4.26
CA ALA A 790 18.38 30.41 -5.12
C ALA A 790 17.21 30.65 -6.09
N VAL A 791 17.41 31.59 -7.03
CA VAL A 791 16.40 32.00 -8.01
C VAL A 791 16.66 31.34 -9.37
N GLY A 792 15.67 30.65 -9.91
CA GLY A 792 15.72 30.00 -11.22
C GLY A 792 14.57 30.40 -12.14
N SER A 793 14.81 30.36 -13.45
CA SER A 793 13.80 30.76 -14.44
C SER A 793 12.64 29.76 -14.58
N ILE A 794 12.85 28.50 -14.20
CA ILE A 794 11.81 27.44 -14.18
C ILE A 794 11.59 26.94 -12.75
N ALA A 795 12.65 26.53 -12.08
CA ALA A 795 12.59 25.99 -10.73
C ALA A 795 13.60 26.71 -9.84
N GLY A 796 13.22 27.03 -8.60
CA GLY A 796 14.14 27.62 -7.63
C GLY A 796 15.17 26.63 -7.12
N TYR A 797 14.74 25.40 -6.82
CA TYR A 797 15.65 24.31 -6.47
C TYR A 797 15.14 22.96 -6.99
N ILE A 798 16.02 22.19 -7.64
CA ILE A 798 15.75 20.84 -8.13
C ILE A 798 16.67 19.86 -7.41
N TYR A 799 16.07 18.93 -6.68
CA TYR A 799 16.78 17.84 -6.04
C TYR A 799 17.12 16.75 -7.06
N ARG A 800 18.12 15.89 -6.74
CA ARG A 800 18.58 14.81 -7.64
C ARG A 800 17.50 13.83 -8.09
N ASN A 801 16.39 13.81 -7.36
CA ASN A 801 15.24 12.97 -7.63
C ASN A 801 14.21 13.58 -8.60
N SER A 802 14.44 14.81 -9.03
CA SER A 802 13.51 15.58 -9.83
C SER A 802 14.15 15.95 -11.17
N SER A 803 13.33 16.19 -12.20
CA SER A 803 13.82 16.50 -13.55
C SER A 803 13.07 17.68 -14.17
N VAL A 804 13.77 18.38 -15.06
CA VAL A 804 13.22 19.47 -15.89
C VAL A 804 13.57 19.18 -17.33
N THR A 805 12.54 19.05 -18.18
CA THR A 805 12.69 18.64 -19.58
C THR A 805 11.87 19.57 -20.47
N ALA A 806 12.46 20.03 -21.58
CA ALA A 806 11.77 20.81 -22.61
C ALA A 806 11.03 22.08 -22.10
N CYS A 807 11.52 22.69 -21.02
CA CYS A 807 10.94 23.92 -20.47
C CYS A 807 11.66 25.17 -20.98
N ARG A 808 10.96 26.32 -21.06
CA ARG A 808 11.52 27.62 -21.48
C ARG A 808 11.26 28.71 -20.44
N GLY A 809 12.31 29.34 -19.93
CA GLY A 809 12.21 30.43 -18.97
C GLY A 809 12.71 31.75 -19.54
N ALA A 810 11.82 32.75 -19.60
CA ALA A 810 12.06 34.13 -19.99
C ALA A 810 11.83 35.07 -18.79
N ILE A 811 12.52 34.78 -17.68
CA ILE A 811 12.48 35.57 -16.45
C ILE A 811 13.61 36.61 -16.43
N THR A 812 13.27 37.87 -16.20
CA THR A 812 14.23 38.98 -16.01
C THR A 812 14.43 39.31 -14.53
N GLY A 813 15.54 39.98 -14.18
CA GLY A 813 15.84 40.44 -12.81
C GLY A 813 16.66 39.47 -11.95
N LEU A 814 17.15 38.36 -12.52
CA LEU A 814 17.98 37.37 -11.83
C LEU A 814 19.35 37.94 -11.41
N GLN A 815 19.71 37.86 -10.13
CA GLN A 815 21.05 38.17 -9.61
C GLN A 815 22.00 36.97 -9.80
N PRO A 816 23.30 37.16 -10.07
CA PRO A 816 24.26 36.05 -10.19
C PRO A 816 24.49 35.35 -8.84
N ALA A 817 24.42 34.00 -8.83
CA ALA A 817 24.61 33.19 -7.63
C ALA A 817 26.03 33.32 -7.03
N GLY A 818 26.13 33.38 -5.70
CA GLY A 818 27.40 33.39 -4.97
C GLY A 818 28.18 32.08 -5.14
N ALA A 819 29.51 32.18 -5.14
CA ALA A 819 30.46 31.15 -5.60
C ALA A 819 30.46 29.79 -4.84
N ALA A 820 29.70 29.62 -3.75
CA ALA A 820 29.64 28.36 -2.99
C ALA A 820 28.61 27.35 -3.52
N GLU A 821 27.65 27.78 -4.34
CA GLU A 821 26.55 26.92 -4.86
C GLU A 821 26.64 26.66 -6.38
N ALA A 822 27.70 27.15 -7.02
CA ALA A 822 27.92 27.04 -8.46
C ALA A 822 28.11 25.59 -8.97
N ALA A 823 28.17 24.58 -8.10
CA ALA A 823 28.25 23.17 -8.47
C ALA A 823 26.89 22.46 -8.60
N GLN A 824 25.76 23.10 -8.23
CA GLN A 824 24.43 22.46 -8.28
C GLN A 824 23.35 23.28 -9.02
N VAL A 825 23.63 24.52 -9.42
CA VAL A 825 22.80 25.30 -10.34
C VAL A 825 23.29 25.09 -11.78
N ILE A 826 23.06 23.90 -12.35
CA ILE A 826 23.23 23.66 -13.79
C ILE A 826 21.91 23.13 -14.36
N ALA A 827 20.94 24.02 -14.50
CA ALA A 827 19.88 23.86 -15.48
C ALA A 827 19.91 25.10 -16.38
N LEU A 828 20.32 24.89 -17.64
CA LEU A 828 20.11 25.78 -18.80
C LEU A 828 21.12 26.91 -19.05
N LYS A 829 22.36 26.53 -19.43
CA LYS A 829 23.12 27.23 -20.50
C LYS A 829 23.21 26.45 -21.82
N LYS A 830 22.54 25.28 -21.92
CA LYS A 830 22.47 24.49 -23.15
C LYS A 830 21.07 23.88 -23.34
N CYS A 831 20.11 24.71 -23.74
CA CYS A 831 19.05 24.30 -24.65
C CYS A 831 18.97 25.41 -25.69
N ARG A 832 19.15 25.05 -26.97
CA ARG A 832 18.82 25.93 -28.10
C ARG A 832 17.32 25.89 -28.34
#